data_AF-R0GEB5-F1
#
_entry.id   AF-R0GEB5-F1
#
_cell.length_a   1.000
_cell.length_b   1.000
_cell.length_c   1.000
_cell.angle_alpha   90.00
_cell.angle_beta   90.00
_cell.angle_gamma   90.00
#
_symmetry.space_group_name_H-M   'P 1'
#
loop_
_entity.id
_entity.type
_entity.pdbx_description
1 polymer ?
#
loop_
_entity_poly.entity_id
_entity_poly.type
_entity_poly.pdbx_seq_one_letter_code
_entity_poly.pdbx_strand_id
1 'polypeptide(L)'
;MDPTPVKLPIHDHPLFPTALFTGGSCRGCHVNEDMYGGYFCPKLGCSATFHKECGEAPLEISHRSHPQHPLMLTHDDSGESPCDFCGQKLLPPYYSCSTCHFKVDLICGVKPLPTTIEHPMCHEHPLVFLKTQEDNILCEFCKESIRGPSYACLGCYVYFHVDCVNLSKEVNHPCHSSHPLKLIVSDTLLDDAEKSCLICEKAKGLVYHCSICNFTSCVSCTKNPPPLVIEHTKTHEHPLTRFSKRISYTCDVCGLAGMTSLYICAQCDFVIHINCIGFPRVVNINRHEHHISFTYHPRTGYSRCGVCRQYISQYKGAYYCLVCPNYAVHFMCAIKFSGWDGIDYEGTPDEIIEDVSAYKVVGDNLICHFSHEIHPLKLHKEYIIHDDHKRCEGCIHPLGFGSIYVCEECGFFLHEKCANLPMKKKFVFDYLKYTLKAVRGVSYCKFCNTLSGGFKYTAQGRVDIDVHCGSLSEPFVHDGHIHPLYIQVVQAICGGCNNKIYGCAMRCDNHDFTLCLYCASLPGKIWHKNDDAHPLSLCCGEKASIKYWCDICEGELDPNVWFYTCYDCGVTLHTYCVLGDFSRLMPGQLIYSMGIILEVVLNNHNTRLLCSQCHCRSKVSVMLRDCKKYNEYICSGSCLSRFLGSPSS
;
A
#
# COMPACT_ATOMS: atom_id res chain seq x y z
N MET A 1 -13.95 26.89 -9.35
CA MET A 1 -12.73 27.11 -10.14
C MET A 1 -11.88 25.87 -9.98
N ASP A 2 -11.59 25.18 -11.08
CA ASP A 2 -10.77 23.98 -11.05
C ASP A 2 -9.36 24.30 -10.54
N PRO A 3 -8.72 23.39 -9.80
CA PRO A 3 -7.30 23.50 -9.55
C PRO A 3 -6.56 23.26 -10.87
N THR A 4 -6.34 24.32 -11.65
CA THR A 4 -5.51 24.26 -12.86
C THR A 4 -4.13 23.73 -12.48
N PRO A 5 -3.59 22.72 -13.18
CA PRO A 5 -2.27 22.21 -12.89
C PRO A 5 -1.22 23.33 -12.99
N VAL A 6 -0.38 23.45 -11.97
CA VAL A 6 0.69 24.44 -11.91
C VAL A 6 2.02 23.71 -12.08
N LYS A 7 2.79 24.12 -13.08
CA LYS A 7 4.17 23.64 -13.25
C LYS A 7 5.09 24.50 -12.39
N LEU A 8 5.55 23.95 -11.27
CA LEU A 8 6.43 24.63 -10.32
C LEU A 8 7.85 24.08 -10.44
N PRO A 9 8.89 24.91 -10.27
CA PRO A 9 10.29 24.49 -10.46
C PRO A 9 10.76 23.45 -9.44
N ILE A 10 10.02 23.25 -8.34
CA ILE A 10 10.36 22.30 -7.29
C ILE A 10 10.07 20.83 -7.65
N HIS A 11 9.33 20.59 -8.73
CA HIS A 11 8.93 19.23 -9.10
C HIS A 11 8.73 19.09 -10.60
N ASP A 12 9.23 18.01 -11.19
CA ASP A 12 9.16 17.79 -12.64
C ASP A 12 7.73 17.63 -13.17
N HIS A 13 6.84 17.08 -12.34
CA HIS A 13 5.45 16.85 -12.72
C HIS A 13 4.59 18.07 -12.40
N PRO A 14 3.55 18.36 -13.21
CA PRO A 14 2.54 19.35 -12.85
C PRO A 14 1.94 19.04 -11.48
N LEU A 15 1.90 20.04 -10.63
CA LEU A 15 1.36 19.96 -9.29
C LEU A 15 -0.05 20.53 -9.26
N PHE A 16 -0.91 19.95 -8.42
CA PHE A 16 -2.29 20.37 -8.25
C PHE A 16 -2.45 20.99 -6.88
N PRO A 17 -3.04 22.21 -6.79
CA PRO A 17 -3.37 22.77 -5.50
C PRO A 17 -4.39 21.88 -4.79
N THR A 18 -4.22 21.69 -3.49
CA THR A 18 -5.11 20.86 -2.68
C THR A 18 -5.55 21.60 -1.44
N ALA A 19 -6.80 21.39 -1.04
CA ALA A 19 -7.34 21.81 0.26
C ALA A 19 -7.36 20.64 1.27
N LEU A 20 -6.77 19.50 0.92
CA LEU A 20 -6.68 18.34 1.80
C LEU A 20 -5.75 18.65 2.97
N PHE A 21 -6.13 18.16 4.14
CA PHE A 21 -5.18 17.98 5.23
C PHE A 21 -4.36 16.72 4.96
N THR A 22 -3.11 16.91 4.52
CA THR A 22 -2.19 15.79 4.28
C THR A 22 -1.31 15.58 5.49
N GLY A 23 -1.40 14.39 6.10
CA GLY A 23 -0.40 13.94 7.06
C GLY A 23 0.80 13.34 6.33
N GLY A 24 2.01 13.83 6.63
CA GLY A 24 3.24 13.29 6.05
C GLY A 24 4.38 14.30 6.00
N SER A 25 5.48 13.89 5.34
CA SER A 25 6.64 14.76 5.12
C SER A 25 6.48 15.55 3.83
N CYS A 26 6.59 16.86 3.92
CA CYS A 26 6.67 17.74 2.75
C CYS A 26 7.93 17.39 1.95
N ARG A 27 7.81 17.06 0.65
CA ARG A 27 8.96 16.71 -0.20
C ARG A 27 9.94 17.85 -0.46
N GLY A 28 9.54 19.09 -0.17
CA GLY A 28 10.42 20.25 -0.26
C GLY A 28 11.30 20.40 0.99
N CYS A 29 10.67 20.61 2.14
CA CYS A 29 11.39 20.90 3.39
C CYS A 29 11.69 19.67 4.26
N HIS A 30 11.15 18.50 3.91
CA HIS A 30 11.25 17.22 4.62
C HIS A 30 10.69 17.22 6.06
N VAL A 31 10.06 18.31 6.49
CA VAL A 31 9.37 18.40 7.78
C VAL A 31 8.12 17.53 7.75
N ASN A 32 7.96 16.71 8.80
CA ASN A 32 6.81 15.82 8.97
C ASN A 32 5.77 16.49 9.90
N GLU A 33 4.80 17.17 9.31
CA GLU A 33 3.73 17.88 10.01
C GLU A 33 2.39 17.77 9.25
N ASP A 34 1.28 18.14 9.90
CA ASP A 34 -0.03 18.17 9.25
C ASP A 34 -0.12 19.43 8.39
N MET A 35 -0.28 19.26 7.08
CA MET A 35 -0.24 20.35 6.11
C MET A 35 -1.67 20.71 5.72
N TYR A 36 -2.07 21.96 5.89
CA TYR A 36 -3.30 22.48 5.30
C TYR A 36 -2.99 23.31 4.07
N GLY A 37 -3.58 22.93 2.95
CA GLY A 37 -3.30 23.62 1.70
C GLY A 37 -1.93 23.25 1.13
N GLY A 38 -1.69 23.64 -0.12
CA GLY A 38 -0.42 23.42 -0.79
C GLY A 38 -0.62 22.67 -2.09
N TYR A 39 0.33 21.80 -2.41
CA TYR A 39 0.41 21.15 -3.71
C TYR A 39 0.66 19.66 -3.57
N PHE A 40 0.05 18.86 -4.45
CA PHE A 40 0.37 17.44 -4.58
C PHE A 40 0.60 17.05 -6.03
N CYS A 41 1.37 15.99 -6.22
CA CYS A 41 1.58 15.36 -7.51
C CYS A 41 0.60 14.20 -7.68
N PRO A 42 -0.29 14.22 -8.70
CA PRO A 42 -1.19 13.10 -8.98
C PRO A 42 -0.52 12.00 -9.82
N LYS A 43 0.73 12.17 -10.25
CA LYS A 43 1.38 11.18 -11.10
C LYS A 43 1.56 9.88 -10.34
N LEU A 44 1.06 8.81 -10.93
CA LEU A 44 1.16 7.45 -10.39
C LEU A 44 2.61 7.09 -10.03
N GLY A 45 2.84 6.66 -8.79
CA GLY A 45 4.18 6.35 -8.28
C GLY A 45 4.97 7.57 -7.77
N CYS A 46 4.40 8.77 -7.83
CA CYS A 46 4.97 9.99 -7.28
C CYS A 46 4.05 10.57 -6.19
N SER A 47 4.26 10.16 -4.94
CA SER A 47 3.45 10.61 -3.79
C SER A 47 3.98 11.93 -3.20
N ALA A 48 4.34 12.90 -4.04
CA ALA A 48 4.95 14.14 -3.59
C ALA A 48 3.88 15.14 -3.13
N THR A 49 4.02 15.63 -1.90
CA THR A 49 3.22 16.72 -1.34
C THR A 49 4.13 17.85 -0.89
N PHE A 50 3.70 19.08 -1.05
CA PHE A 50 4.48 20.28 -0.73
C PHE A 50 3.62 21.28 0.02
N HIS A 51 4.21 21.95 1.02
CA HIS A 51 3.59 23.15 1.60
C HIS A 51 3.39 24.15 0.47
N LYS A 52 2.42 25.05 0.60
CA LYS A 52 2.25 26.12 -0.39
C LYS A 52 3.56 26.89 -0.62
N GLU A 53 4.19 27.34 0.46
CA GLU A 53 5.46 28.08 0.43
C GLU A 53 6.63 27.25 -0.13
N CYS A 54 6.68 25.95 0.17
CA CYS A 54 7.69 25.07 -0.41
C CYS A 54 7.45 24.87 -1.91
N GLY A 55 6.20 24.64 -2.31
CA GLY A 55 5.78 24.48 -3.70
C GLY A 55 6.17 25.70 -4.55
N GLU A 56 5.92 26.88 -3.99
CA GLU A 56 6.17 28.19 -4.60
C GLU A 56 7.60 28.71 -4.38
N ALA A 57 8.51 27.86 -3.90
CA ALA A 57 9.89 28.25 -3.68
C ALA A 57 10.54 28.79 -4.98
N PRO A 58 11.23 29.94 -4.93
CA PRO A 58 11.81 30.57 -6.12
C PRO A 58 12.94 29.73 -6.71
N LEU A 59 13.10 29.78 -8.04
CA LEU A 59 14.18 29.06 -8.74
C LEU A 59 15.57 29.59 -8.36
N GLU A 60 15.67 30.89 -8.09
CA GLU A 60 16.91 31.61 -7.79
C GLU A 60 16.72 32.47 -6.52
N ILE A 61 17.72 32.47 -5.62
CA ILE A 61 17.73 33.29 -4.41
C ILE A 61 19.07 33.99 -4.19
N SER A 62 19.05 35.10 -3.45
CA SER A 62 20.24 35.69 -2.84
C SER A 62 20.30 35.28 -1.36
N HIS A 63 21.40 34.65 -0.94
CA HIS A 63 21.56 34.14 0.42
C HIS A 63 22.55 34.99 1.22
N ARG A 64 22.15 35.45 2.41
CA ARG A 64 22.96 36.40 3.22
C ARG A 64 24.35 35.88 3.64
N SER A 65 24.52 34.56 3.77
CA SER A 65 25.83 33.95 4.09
C SER A 65 26.67 33.65 2.84
N HIS A 66 26.10 33.88 1.66
CA HIS A 66 26.76 33.76 0.37
C HIS A 66 26.25 34.84 -0.60
N PRO A 67 26.44 36.14 -0.30
CA PRO A 67 25.84 37.23 -1.08
C PRO A 67 26.53 37.44 -2.44
N GLN A 68 27.70 36.84 -2.66
CA GLN A 68 28.51 37.08 -3.86
C GLN A 68 27.88 36.47 -5.12
N HIS A 69 27.16 35.35 -4.99
CA HIS A 69 26.56 34.64 -6.11
C HIS A 69 25.13 34.22 -5.78
N PRO A 70 24.22 34.21 -6.76
CA PRO A 70 22.90 33.64 -6.58
C PRO A 70 22.97 32.11 -6.39
N LEU A 71 22.02 31.57 -5.64
CA LEU A 71 21.85 30.13 -5.49
C LEU A 71 20.67 29.66 -6.34
N MET A 72 20.86 28.55 -7.04
CA MET A 72 19.87 27.91 -7.90
C MET A 72 19.27 26.69 -7.21
N LEU A 73 17.96 26.50 -7.36
CA LEU A 73 17.25 25.32 -6.89
C LEU A 73 17.64 24.09 -7.73
N THR A 74 18.05 23.02 -7.07
CA THR A 74 18.59 21.79 -7.67
C THR A 74 17.88 20.56 -7.11
N HIS A 75 17.70 19.54 -7.97
CA HIS A 75 17.00 18.27 -7.67
C HIS A 75 17.91 17.05 -7.63
N ASP A 76 19.20 17.26 -7.89
CA ASP A 76 20.16 16.17 -8.01
C ASP A 76 20.47 15.54 -6.66
N ASP A 77 20.55 14.21 -6.63
CA ASP A 77 20.92 13.46 -5.44
C ASP A 77 22.45 13.48 -5.27
N SER A 78 23.00 14.66 -4.97
CA SER A 78 24.46 14.86 -4.91
C SER A 78 25.07 14.34 -3.60
N GLY A 79 24.89 13.06 -3.27
CA GLY A 79 25.56 12.39 -2.14
C GLY A 79 25.36 13.02 -0.75
N GLU A 80 26.00 12.43 0.26
CA GLU A 80 25.85 12.82 1.68
C GLU A 80 26.64 14.09 2.07
N SER A 81 26.46 15.21 1.36
CA SER A 81 26.98 16.50 1.83
C SER A 81 26.02 17.14 2.84
N PRO A 82 26.47 17.64 4.00
CA PRO A 82 25.62 18.40 4.91
C PRO A 82 25.29 19.77 4.33
N CYS A 83 24.19 20.37 4.79
CA CYS A 83 23.87 21.76 4.49
C CYS A 83 24.95 22.69 5.07
N ASP A 84 25.50 23.59 4.25
CA ASP A 84 26.55 24.52 4.68
C ASP A 84 26.06 25.54 5.71
N PHE A 85 24.75 25.72 5.85
CA PHE A 85 24.15 26.60 6.84
C PHE A 85 23.82 25.89 8.15
N CYS A 86 23.00 24.84 8.13
CA CYS A 86 22.50 24.19 9.35
C CYS A 86 23.22 22.89 9.71
N GLY A 87 24.14 22.38 8.87
CA GLY A 87 24.86 21.13 9.11
C GLY A 87 24.02 19.85 8.98
N GLN A 88 22.71 19.94 8.75
CA GLN A 88 21.83 18.77 8.58
C GLN A 88 22.08 18.07 7.25
N LYS A 89 21.66 16.79 7.17
CA LYS A 89 21.72 16.02 5.93
C LYS A 89 20.94 16.76 4.83
N LEU A 90 21.64 17.10 3.75
CA LEU A 90 21.04 17.77 2.61
C LEU A 90 20.20 16.75 1.84
N LEU A 91 18.92 17.05 1.63
CA LEU A 91 17.99 16.23 0.85
C LEU A 91 17.45 17.08 -0.30
N PRO A 92 17.34 16.54 -1.52
CA PRO A 92 16.73 17.25 -2.63
C PRO A 92 15.24 17.50 -2.35
N PRO A 93 14.69 18.67 -2.75
CA PRO A 93 15.36 19.77 -3.44
C PRO A 93 16.13 20.70 -2.49
N TYR A 94 17.22 21.30 -2.96
CA TYR A 94 18.05 22.25 -2.19
C TYR A 94 18.63 23.34 -3.09
N TYR A 95 19.16 24.42 -2.51
CA TYR A 95 19.83 25.49 -3.25
C TYR A 95 21.33 25.29 -3.33
N SER A 96 21.92 25.51 -4.49
CA SER A 96 23.36 25.42 -4.71
C SER A 96 23.89 26.56 -5.58
N CYS A 97 25.10 27.01 -5.28
CA CYS A 97 25.85 27.90 -6.16
C CYS A 97 26.51 27.09 -7.28
N SER A 98 26.43 27.54 -8.54
CA SER A 98 27.13 26.89 -9.66
C SER A 98 28.63 27.18 -9.67
N THR A 99 29.05 28.28 -9.04
CA THR A 99 30.43 28.77 -9.04
C THR A 99 31.20 28.35 -7.80
N CYS A 100 30.53 28.19 -6.67
CA CYS A 100 31.12 27.84 -5.38
C CYS A 100 30.55 26.51 -4.88
N HIS A 101 31.29 25.81 -4.02
CA HIS A 101 30.80 24.61 -3.33
C HIS A 101 29.84 24.95 -2.17
N PHE A 102 28.98 25.95 -2.34
CA PHE A 102 28.02 26.38 -1.30
C PHE A 102 26.63 25.81 -1.60
N LYS A 103 26.07 25.04 -0.66
CA LYS A 103 24.79 24.34 -0.74
C LYS A 103 24.00 24.48 0.56
N VAL A 104 22.71 24.81 0.45
CA VAL A 104 21.81 24.93 1.60
C VAL A 104 20.48 24.24 1.34
N ASP A 105 19.90 23.61 2.37
CA ASP A 105 18.57 23.01 2.26
C ASP A 105 17.50 24.06 1.93
N LEU A 106 16.31 23.61 1.52
CA LEU A 106 15.23 24.49 1.11
C LEU A 106 14.83 25.50 2.20
N ILE A 107 14.76 25.07 3.46
CA ILE A 107 14.37 25.95 4.58
C ILE A 107 15.45 27.00 4.81
N CYS A 108 16.71 26.60 4.81
CA CYS A 108 17.86 27.48 5.02
C CYS A 108 18.04 28.46 3.87
N GLY A 109 17.70 28.08 2.65
CA GLY A 109 17.69 28.99 1.49
C GLY A 109 16.60 30.05 1.61
N VAL A 110 15.33 29.63 1.80
CA VAL A 110 14.17 30.53 1.77
C VAL A 110 14.02 31.33 3.07
N LYS A 111 14.36 30.74 4.22
CA LYS A 111 14.16 31.30 5.56
C LYS A 111 15.33 30.97 6.51
N PRO A 112 16.54 31.52 6.27
CA PRO A 112 17.72 31.24 7.08
C PRO A 112 17.55 31.72 8.53
N LEU A 113 17.74 30.80 9.50
CA LEU A 113 17.70 31.10 10.94
C LEU A 113 18.76 32.13 11.33
N PRO A 114 18.48 33.18 12.12
CA PRO A 114 19.49 34.19 12.52
C PRO A 114 20.77 33.57 13.10
N THR A 115 21.94 34.07 12.73
CA THR A 115 23.22 33.58 13.29
C THR A 115 23.41 33.98 14.76
N THR A 116 22.81 35.11 15.15
CA THR A 116 22.77 35.60 16.53
C THR A 116 21.37 36.12 16.83
N ILE A 117 20.87 35.88 18.04
CA ILE A 117 19.63 36.46 18.57
C ILE A 117 20.00 37.33 19.77
N GLU A 118 19.89 38.65 19.62
CA GLU A 118 20.31 39.62 20.64
C GLU A 118 19.38 39.65 21.86
N HIS A 119 18.08 39.42 21.65
CA HIS A 119 17.05 39.50 22.68
C HIS A 119 16.15 38.26 22.68
N PRO A 120 16.65 37.10 23.13
CA PRO A 120 15.86 35.88 23.17
C PRO A 120 14.80 35.90 24.28
N MET A 121 13.66 35.24 24.07
CA MET A 121 12.59 35.17 25.08
C MET A 121 12.92 34.19 26.22
N CYS A 122 13.80 33.22 25.96
CA CYS A 122 14.12 32.14 26.87
C CYS A 122 15.35 32.41 27.75
N HIS A 123 16.14 33.45 27.45
CA HIS A 123 17.41 33.73 28.11
C HIS A 123 17.80 35.21 27.97
N GLU A 124 18.49 35.79 28.95
CA GLU A 124 18.79 37.23 28.99
C GLU A 124 19.98 37.65 28.11
N HIS A 125 20.88 36.71 27.78
CA HIS A 125 22.05 37.00 26.95
C HIS A 125 21.82 36.66 25.48
N PRO A 126 22.57 37.30 24.56
CA PRO A 126 22.56 36.94 23.15
C PRO A 126 22.89 35.46 22.94
N LEU A 127 22.17 34.83 22.01
CA LEU A 127 22.37 33.44 21.66
C LEU A 127 22.98 33.30 20.27
N VAL A 128 23.95 32.40 20.13
CA VAL A 128 24.65 32.13 18.87
C VAL A 128 24.17 30.80 18.29
N PHE A 129 23.91 30.78 16.97
CA PHE A 129 23.50 29.58 16.25
C PHE A 129 24.65 28.59 16.07
N LEU A 130 24.40 27.31 16.34
CA LEU A 130 25.34 26.21 16.18
C LEU A 130 24.76 25.16 15.24
N LYS A 131 25.58 24.72 14.27
CA LYS A 131 25.15 23.84 13.18
C LYS A 131 24.87 22.40 13.66
N THR A 132 25.62 21.91 14.64
CA THR A 132 25.50 20.55 15.19
C THR A 132 26.37 20.45 16.45
N GLN A 133 25.94 19.71 17.48
CA GLN A 133 26.76 19.39 18.65
C GLN A 133 26.52 17.96 19.17
N GLU A 134 27.41 17.52 20.06
CA GLU A 134 27.55 16.19 20.67
C GLU A 134 26.26 15.59 21.25
N ASP A 135 26.23 14.25 21.32
CA ASP A 135 25.13 13.49 21.91
C ASP A 135 24.92 13.86 23.39
N ASN A 136 23.64 13.99 23.80
CA ASN A 136 23.13 14.20 25.17
C ASN A 136 23.11 15.61 25.76
N ILE A 137 23.21 16.68 24.95
CA ILE A 137 22.92 18.04 25.44
C ILE A 137 21.41 18.22 25.65
N LEU A 138 21.01 18.79 26.80
CA LEU A 138 19.62 19.12 27.11
C LEU A 138 19.34 20.60 26.82
N CYS A 139 18.15 20.89 26.32
CA CYS A 139 17.67 22.26 26.19
C CYS A 139 17.34 22.82 27.57
N GLU A 140 17.90 23.99 27.89
CA GLU A 140 17.69 24.64 29.18
C GLU A 140 16.23 25.04 29.39
N PHE A 141 15.48 25.30 28.32
CA PHE A 141 14.09 25.71 28.38
C PHE A 141 13.11 24.54 28.55
N CYS A 142 13.19 23.52 27.69
CA CYS A 142 12.23 22.41 27.70
C CYS A 142 12.72 21.15 28.41
N LYS A 143 13.99 21.12 28.82
CA LYS A 143 14.68 19.99 29.47
C LYS A 143 14.76 18.70 28.65
N GLU A 144 14.44 18.75 27.35
CA GLU A 144 14.55 17.63 26.41
C GLU A 144 15.90 17.65 25.69
N SER A 145 16.33 16.48 25.20
CA SER A 145 17.55 16.33 24.42
C SER A 145 17.50 17.11 23.10
N ILE A 146 18.58 17.83 22.78
CA ILE A 146 18.78 18.53 21.52
C ILE A 146 19.35 17.54 20.50
N ARG A 147 18.66 17.41 19.36
CA ARG A 147 19.11 16.64 18.20
C ARG A 147 19.15 17.55 16.98
N GLY A 148 20.33 17.96 16.54
CA GLY A 148 20.53 18.84 15.40
C GLY A 148 20.92 20.28 15.78
N PRO A 149 20.58 21.28 14.94
CA PRO A 149 21.02 22.66 15.16
C PRO A 149 20.40 23.27 16.42
N SER A 150 21.13 24.16 17.06
CA SER A 150 20.76 24.74 18.36
C SER A 150 21.26 26.17 18.49
N TYR A 151 20.77 26.85 19.53
CA TYR A 151 21.30 28.13 19.97
C TYR A 151 21.99 27.95 21.31
N ALA A 152 23.12 28.63 21.50
CA ALA A 152 23.88 28.58 22.73
C ALA A 152 24.21 29.96 23.28
N CYS A 153 24.16 30.10 24.60
CA CYS A 153 24.84 31.21 25.27
C CYS A 153 26.23 30.72 25.68
N LEU A 154 27.26 31.24 25.01
CA LEU A 154 28.65 30.83 25.31
C LEU A 154 29.14 31.33 26.67
N GLY A 155 28.56 32.43 27.19
CA GLY A 155 28.89 32.96 28.52
C GLY A 155 28.30 32.13 29.67
N CYS A 156 27.10 31.58 29.48
CA CYS A 156 26.40 30.80 30.50
C CYS A 156 26.50 29.28 30.29
N TYR A 157 27.08 28.82 29.17
CA TYR A 157 27.17 27.41 28.79
C TYR A 157 25.82 26.68 28.76
N VAL A 158 24.76 27.37 28.32
CA VAL A 158 23.40 26.82 28.17
C VAL A 158 22.99 26.74 26.70
N TYR A 159 22.14 25.76 26.39
CA TYR A 159 21.74 25.42 25.04
C TYR A 159 20.21 25.40 24.90
N PHE A 160 19.72 25.75 23.72
CA PHE A 160 18.31 25.84 23.40
C PHE A 160 18.02 25.20 22.05
N HIS A 161 16.91 24.45 21.93
CA HIS A 161 16.40 24.09 20.61
C HIS A 161 16.11 25.37 19.82
N VAL A 162 16.33 25.34 18.50
CA VAL A 162 15.90 26.41 17.57
C VAL A 162 14.46 26.83 17.84
N ASP A 163 13.60 25.84 18.08
CA ASP A 163 12.18 26.02 18.32
C ASP A 163 11.83 26.62 19.67
N CYS A 164 12.73 26.57 20.66
CA CYS A 164 12.50 27.02 22.03
C CYS A 164 12.90 28.48 22.28
N VAL A 165 13.78 29.05 21.44
CA VAL A 165 14.36 30.39 21.69
C VAL A 165 13.33 31.52 21.66
N ASN A 166 12.32 31.38 20.81
CA ASN A 166 11.28 32.38 20.57
C ASN A 166 9.92 31.97 21.15
N LEU A 167 9.86 30.96 22.03
CA LEU A 167 8.59 30.60 22.69
C LEU A 167 8.27 31.63 23.77
N SER A 168 7.19 32.38 23.55
CA SER A 168 6.61 33.25 24.58
C SER A 168 5.96 32.41 25.67
N LYS A 169 6.04 32.86 26.94
CA LYS A 169 5.37 32.19 28.08
C LYS A 169 3.85 32.18 27.95
N GLU A 170 3.29 33.19 27.28
CA GLU A 170 1.86 33.30 26.99
C GLU A 170 1.66 33.68 25.51
N VAL A 171 0.63 33.12 24.87
CA VAL A 171 0.29 33.35 23.46
C VAL A 171 -1.20 33.47 23.25
N ASN A 172 -1.61 34.33 22.31
CA ASN A 172 -2.99 34.36 21.83
C ASN A 172 -3.13 33.41 20.64
N HIS A 173 -3.94 32.37 20.79
CA HIS A 173 -4.07 31.34 19.76
C HIS A 173 -5.28 31.63 18.85
N PRO A 174 -5.15 31.60 17.51
CA PRO A 174 -6.27 31.92 16.61
C PRO A 174 -7.51 31.04 16.81
N CYS A 175 -7.30 29.77 17.13
CA CYS A 175 -8.38 28.82 17.43
C CYS A 175 -8.93 28.89 18.87
N HIS A 176 -8.37 29.77 19.71
CA HIS A 176 -8.77 30.01 21.10
C HIS A 176 -8.41 31.45 21.51
N SER A 177 -9.14 32.43 20.97
CA SER A 177 -8.83 33.86 21.15
C SER A 177 -9.38 34.47 22.44
N SER A 178 -10.30 33.78 23.12
CA SER A 178 -10.96 34.31 24.32
C SER A 178 -10.01 34.45 25.52
N HIS A 179 -9.00 33.58 25.60
CA HIS A 179 -8.00 33.60 26.69
C HIS A 179 -6.61 33.30 26.13
N PRO A 180 -5.55 33.93 26.67
CA PRO A 180 -4.19 33.56 26.34
C PRO A 180 -3.88 32.15 26.86
N LEU A 181 -3.10 31.40 26.09
CA LEU A 181 -2.59 30.10 26.50
C LEU A 181 -1.25 30.28 27.20
N LYS A 182 -1.05 29.55 28.30
CA LYS A 182 0.22 29.55 29.04
C LYS A 182 1.04 28.34 28.69
N LEU A 183 2.34 28.54 28.52
CA LEU A 183 3.26 27.45 28.27
C LEU A 183 3.50 26.64 29.55
N ILE A 184 3.20 25.34 29.51
CA ILE A 184 3.26 24.43 30.64
C ILE A 184 3.84 23.08 30.18
N VAL A 185 4.50 22.35 31.08
CA VAL A 185 4.92 20.96 30.84
C VAL A 185 3.69 20.06 31.02
N SER A 186 3.30 19.31 29.99
CA SER A 186 2.05 18.54 29.96
C SER A 186 1.84 17.63 31.19
N ASP A 187 2.92 17.07 31.75
CA ASP A 187 2.86 16.16 32.89
C ASP A 187 2.53 16.87 34.22
N THR A 188 2.66 18.20 34.27
CA THR A 188 2.33 19.02 35.44
C THR A 188 0.86 19.44 35.49
N LEU A 189 0.10 19.17 34.42
CA LEU A 189 -1.33 19.42 34.38
C LEU A 189 -2.09 18.43 35.28
N LEU A 190 -3.18 18.90 35.89
CA LEU A 190 -4.09 18.07 36.68
C LEU A 190 -4.64 16.89 35.85
N ASP A 191 -5.08 15.82 36.51
CA ASP A 191 -5.53 14.61 35.83
C ASP A 191 -6.81 14.79 35.00
N ASP A 192 -7.63 15.77 35.33
CA ASP A 192 -8.84 16.16 34.59
C ASP A 192 -8.58 17.18 33.47
N ALA A 193 -7.35 17.71 33.38
CA ALA A 193 -6.97 18.61 32.31
C ALA A 193 -6.78 17.86 30.99
N GLU A 194 -7.07 18.51 29.88
CA GLU A 194 -6.81 17.99 28.55
C GLU A 194 -5.30 17.98 28.30
N LYS A 195 -4.68 16.80 28.36
CA LYS A 195 -3.23 16.63 28.18
C LYS A 195 -2.83 16.49 26.70
N SER A 196 -3.80 16.32 25.79
CA SER A 196 -3.55 16.19 24.36
C SER A 196 -3.83 17.47 23.60
N CYS A 197 -3.10 17.71 22.51
CA CYS A 197 -3.39 18.82 21.63
C CYS A 197 -4.78 18.62 20.99
N LEU A 198 -5.73 19.53 21.22
CA LEU A 198 -7.08 19.49 20.62
C LEU A 198 -7.09 19.73 19.09
N ILE A 199 -5.91 19.94 18.50
CA ILE A 199 -5.74 20.19 17.07
C ILE A 199 -5.21 18.97 16.30
N CYS A 200 -4.21 18.28 16.84
CA CYS A 200 -3.56 17.15 16.18
C CYS A 200 -3.58 15.86 17.02
N GLU A 201 -4.21 15.89 18.20
CA GLU A 201 -4.39 14.75 19.12
C GLU A 201 -3.08 14.16 19.68
N LYS A 202 -1.94 14.81 19.41
CA LYS A 202 -0.64 14.44 19.95
C LYS A 202 -0.49 15.01 21.37
N ALA A 203 0.05 14.20 22.28
CA ALA A 203 0.46 14.60 23.62
C ALA A 203 1.96 14.31 23.76
N LYS A 204 2.77 15.30 24.18
CA LYS A 204 4.14 15.16 24.71
C LYS A 204 4.80 16.52 24.98
N GLY A 205 5.57 16.58 26.07
CA GLY A 205 6.49 17.68 26.37
C GLY A 205 5.80 19.00 26.74
N LEU A 206 6.30 20.10 26.18
CA LEU A 206 5.76 21.43 26.37
C LEU A 206 4.48 21.65 25.54
N VAL A 207 3.46 22.20 26.19
CA VAL A 207 2.17 22.55 25.57
C VAL A 207 1.71 23.93 26.01
N TYR A 208 0.90 24.57 25.19
CA TYR A 208 0.19 25.79 25.53
C TYR A 208 -1.21 25.43 26.03
N HIS A 209 -1.51 25.80 27.27
CA HIS A 209 -2.73 25.41 27.96
C HIS A 209 -3.51 26.62 28.52
N CYS A 210 -4.83 26.58 28.37
CA CYS A 210 -5.75 27.49 29.05
C CYS A 210 -6.48 26.74 30.16
N SER A 211 -6.22 27.11 31.42
CA SER A 211 -6.88 26.52 32.59
C SER A 211 -8.37 26.86 32.72
N ILE A 212 -8.81 27.97 32.10
CA ILE A 212 -10.23 28.41 32.15
C ILE A 212 -11.09 27.55 31.23
N CYS A 213 -10.60 27.29 30.01
CA CYS A 213 -11.36 26.58 28.97
C CYS A 213 -10.95 25.13 28.78
N ASN A 214 -9.95 24.65 29.55
CA ASN A 214 -9.33 23.35 29.38
C ASN A 214 -8.88 23.08 27.92
N PHE A 215 -8.31 24.12 27.28
CA PHE A 215 -7.84 24.05 25.89
C PHE A 215 -6.33 23.84 25.86
N THR A 216 -5.88 22.82 25.15
CA THR A 216 -4.46 22.48 25.01
C THR A 216 -4.05 22.45 23.54
N SER A 217 -2.96 23.13 23.22
CA SER A 217 -2.32 23.13 21.90
C SER A 217 -0.84 22.77 22.04
N CYS A 218 -0.33 21.89 21.18
CA CYS A 218 1.10 21.64 21.12
C CYS A 218 1.85 22.84 20.49
N VAL A 219 3.16 22.88 20.70
CA VAL A 219 4.00 23.97 20.16
C VAL A 219 3.89 24.08 18.63
N SER A 220 3.86 22.95 17.90
CA SER A 220 3.75 22.96 16.44
C SER A 220 2.42 23.54 15.96
N CYS A 221 1.28 23.10 16.51
CA CYS A 221 -0.03 23.65 16.17
C CYS A 221 -0.24 25.09 16.64
N THR A 222 0.55 25.56 17.61
CA THR A 222 0.57 26.98 18.00
C THR A 222 1.35 27.84 17.01
N LYS A 223 2.46 27.33 16.47
CA LYS A 223 3.28 28.00 15.45
C LYS A 223 2.57 28.05 14.09
N ASN A 224 2.02 26.91 13.68
CA ASN A 224 1.34 26.70 12.43
C ASN A 224 -0.13 26.28 12.71
N PRO A 225 -0.98 27.20 13.21
CA PRO A 225 -2.36 26.86 13.50
C PRO A 225 -3.14 26.62 12.20
N PRO A 226 -4.05 25.62 12.18
CA PRO A 226 -4.97 25.49 11.07
C PRO A 226 -5.89 26.72 10.99
N PRO A 227 -6.45 27.04 9.81
CA PRO A 227 -7.34 28.18 9.66
C PRO A 227 -8.55 28.09 10.60
N LEU A 228 -8.98 29.21 11.16
CA LEU A 228 -10.20 29.26 11.98
C LEU A 228 -11.46 29.05 11.13
N VAL A 229 -11.46 29.60 9.92
CA VAL A 229 -12.55 29.51 8.95
C VAL A 229 -11.99 29.03 7.62
N ILE A 230 -12.67 28.07 7.01
CA ILE A 230 -12.35 27.53 5.69
C ILE A 230 -13.53 27.81 4.75
N GLU A 231 -13.23 28.42 3.61
CA GLU A 231 -14.16 28.55 2.50
C GLU A 231 -13.80 27.54 1.42
N HIS A 232 -14.58 26.47 1.32
CA HIS A 232 -14.37 25.44 0.30
C HIS A 232 -15.69 24.94 -0.27
N THR A 233 -16.21 25.69 -1.25
CA THR A 233 -17.54 25.49 -1.85
C THR A 233 -17.75 24.11 -2.48
N LYS A 234 -16.67 23.41 -2.88
CA LYS A 234 -16.78 22.01 -3.33
C LYS A 234 -17.13 21.04 -2.18
N THR A 235 -16.68 21.32 -0.94
CA THR A 235 -16.95 20.51 0.27
C THR A 235 -18.23 20.93 0.97
N HIS A 236 -18.54 22.22 1.00
CA HIS A 236 -19.76 22.73 1.61
C HIS A 236 -19.98 24.17 1.14
N GLU A 237 -21.23 24.54 0.86
CA GLU A 237 -21.57 25.83 0.26
C GLU A 237 -21.26 27.02 1.17
N HIS A 238 -21.38 26.84 2.49
CA HIS A 238 -21.10 27.86 3.49
C HIS A 238 -19.70 27.74 4.09
N PRO A 239 -19.16 28.85 4.67
CA PRO A 239 -17.92 28.81 5.43
C PRO A 239 -17.98 27.81 6.59
N LEU A 240 -16.92 27.02 6.73
CA LEU A 240 -16.74 26.03 7.78
C LEU A 240 -15.88 26.64 8.88
N THR A 241 -16.38 26.68 10.12
CA THR A 241 -15.65 27.21 11.28
C THR A 241 -15.10 26.07 12.12
N ARG A 242 -13.84 26.20 12.55
CA ARG A 242 -13.19 25.22 13.39
C ARG A 242 -13.84 25.18 14.77
N PHE A 243 -14.10 23.97 15.27
CA PHE A 243 -14.61 23.77 16.61
C PHE A 243 -13.53 23.16 17.52
N SER A 244 -13.04 23.97 18.45
CA SER A 244 -11.86 23.69 19.28
C SER A 244 -12.17 23.03 20.62
N LYS A 245 -13.17 22.16 20.67
CA LYS A 245 -13.58 21.44 21.89
C LYS A 245 -13.76 19.96 21.62
N ARG A 246 -13.40 19.13 22.60
CA ARG A 246 -13.64 17.69 22.58
C ARG A 246 -15.14 17.42 22.69
N ILE A 247 -15.73 16.85 21.64
CA ILE A 247 -17.14 16.44 21.57
C ILE A 247 -17.25 15.16 20.75
N SER A 248 -18.17 14.26 21.11
CA SER A 248 -18.49 13.13 20.23
C SER A 248 -19.36 13.61 19.09
N TYR A 249 -19.00 13.27 17.85
CA TYR A 249 -19.78 13.58 16.66
C TYR A 249 -19.64 12.49 15.61
N THR A 250 -20.50 12.52 14.58
CA THR A 250 -20.37 11.67 13.40
C THR A 250 -20.21 12.56 12.17
N CYS A 251 -19.09 12.44 11.46
CA CYS A 251 -18.84 13.24 10.26
C CYS A 251 -19.89 12.97 9.17
N ASP A 252 -20.41 14.03 8.55
CA ASP A 252 -21.46 13.94 7.53
C ASP A 252 -20.93 13.48 6.17
N VAL A 253 -19.63 13.63 5.93
CA VAL A 253 -18.97 13.16 4.69
C VAL A 253 -18.62 11.68 4.77
N CYS A 254 -17.90 11.25 5.81
CA CYS A 254 -17.40 9.87 5.87
C CYS A 254 -18.25 8.92 6.71
N GLY A 255 -19.17 9.44 7.52
CA GLY A 255 -20.02 8.63 8.40
C GLY A 255 -19.31 8.02 9.61
N LEU A 256 -18.01 8.28 9.80
CA LEU A 256 -17.26 7.80 10.95
C LEU A 256 -17.40 8.74 12.15
N ALA A 257 -17.30 8.16 13.35
CA ALA A 257 -17.28 8.92 14.59
C ALA A 257 -15.95 9.65 14.77
N GLY A 258 -16.00 10.84 15.37
CA GLY A 258 -14.85 11.64 15.76
C GLY A 258 -15.04 12.21 17.17
N MET A 259 -13.93 12.68 17.76
CA MET A 259 -13.92 13.31 19.10
C MET A 259 -13.37 14.74 19.11
N THR A 260 -12.49 15.07 18.18
CA THR A 260 -11.77 16.34 18.09
C THR A 260 -11.56 16.71 16.61
N SER A 261 -10.84 17.82 16.36
CA SER A 261 -10.32 18.12 15.02
C SER A 261 -11.39 18.21 13.93
N LEU A 262 -12.43 19.02 14.19
CA LEU A 262 -13.61 19.13 13.35
C LEU A 262 -13.89 20.57 12.92
N TYR A 263 -14.58 20.69 11.80
CA TYR A 263 -15.20 21.94 11.37
C TYR A 263 -16.72 21.79 11.36
N ILE A 264 -17.41 22.89 11.63
CA ILE A 264 -18.86 22.97 11.60
C ILE A 264 -19.33 24.09 10.67
N CYS A 265 -20.49 23.87 10.05
CA CYS A 265 -21.34 24.96 9.60
C CYS A 265 -22.57 25.02 10.52
N ALA A 266 -22.62 26.03 11.39
CA ALA A 266 -23.75 26.23 12.30
C ALA A 266 -25.07 26.55 11.56
N GLN A 267 -25.00 27.05 10.33
CA GLN A 267 -26.20 27.36 9.53
C GLN A 267 -26.89 26.10 8.99
N CYS A 268 -26.13 25.02 8.82
CA CYS A 268 -26.59 23.79 8.18
C CYS A 268 -26.54 22.56 9.11
N ASP A 269 -26.20 22.76 10.38
CA ASP A 269 -25.89 21.68 11.33
C ASP A 269 -24.89 20.65 10.78
N PHE A 270 -23.98 21.10 9.90
CA PHE A 270 -23.05 20.24 9.18
C PHE A 270 -21.76 20.08 9.96
N VAL A 271 -21.32 18.84 10.16
CA VAL A 271 -20.11 18.50 10.92
C VAL A 271 -19.18 17.63 10.08
N ILE A 272 -17.92 18.05 9.98
CA ILE A 272 -16.93 17.37 9.14
C ILE A 272 -15.59 17.17 9.84
N HIS A 273 -14.98 16.00 9.66
CA HIS A 273 -13.59 15.79 10.02
C HIS A 273 -12.68 16.74 9.23
N ILE A 274 -11.62 17.24 9.87
CA ILE A 274 -10.57 18.00 9.20
C ILE A 274 -10.03 17.27 7.94
N ASN A 275 -9.81 15.96 8.06
CA ASN A 275 -9.33 15.08 6.99
C ASN A 275 -10.42 14.59 6.04
N CYS A 276 -11.59 15.22 6.01
CA CYS A 276 -12.64 14.96 5.00
C CYS A 276 -12.92 16.18 4.12
N ILE A 277 -12.27 17.32 4.38
CA ILE A 277 -12.37 18.53 3.58
C ILE A 277 -11.49 18.38 2.34
N GLY A 278 -11.98 18.75 1.16
CA GLY A 278 -11.17 18.87 -0.06
C GLY A 278 -11.11 17.62 -0.92
N PHE A 279 -11.93 16.60 -0.64
CA PHE A 279 -11.98 15.39 -1.46
C PHE A 279 -12.73 15.61 -2.78
N PRO A 280 -12.37 14.85 -3.84
CA PRO A 280 -12.97 15.00 -5.15
C PRO A 280 -14.48 14.77 -5.18
N ARG A 281 -15.13 15.44 -6.13
CA ARG A 281 -16.54 15.18 -6.42
C ARG A 281 -16.73 13.96 -7.29
N VAL A 282 -15.81 13.67 -8.20
CA VAL A 282 -15.89 12.51 -9.09
C VAL A 282 -14.59 11.74 -9.03
N VAL A 283 -14.65 10.43 -8.78
CA VAL A 283 -13.47 9.57 -8.67
C VAL A 283 -13.58 8.35 -9.57
N ASN A 284 -12.42 7.80 -9.93
CA ASN A 284 -12.29 6.50 -10.57
C ASN A 284 -11.78 5.47 -9.55
N ILE A 285 -12.40 4.28 -9.52
CA ILE A 285 -12.00 3.18 -8.64
C ILE A 285 -11.83 1.90 -9.43
N ASN A 286 -10.89 1.03 -9.04
CA ASN A 286 -10.59 -0.18 -9.82
C ASN A 286 -11.65 -1.28 -9.74
N ARG A 287 -12.65 -1.15 -8.87
CA ARG A 287 -13.76 -2.09 -8.70
C ARG A 287 -14.97 -1.78 -9.58
N HIS A 288 -14.96 -0.65 -10.28
CA HIS A 288 -16.08 -0.22 -11.08
C HIS A 288 -15.59 0.47 -12.35
N GLU A 289 -16.19 0.17 -13.49
CA GLU A 289 -15.72 0.67 -14.78
C GLU A 289 -15.99 2.17 -14.98
N HIS A 290 -17.11 2.67 -14.45
CA HIS A 290 -17.51 4.07 -14.57
C HIS A 290 -16.96 4.92 -13.43
N HIS A 291 -16.77 6.21 -13.72
CA HIS A 291 -16.60 7.21 -12.68
C HIS A 291 -17.80 7.24 -11.73
N ILE A 292 -17.51 7.49 -10.45
CA ILE A 292 -18.52 7.60 -9.41
C ILE A 292 -18.51 9.01 -8.82
N SER A 293 -19.70 9.54 -8.57
CA SER A 293 -19.90 10.90 -8.08
C SER A 293 -20.26 10.91 -6.60
N PHE A 294 -19.75 11.89 -5.86
CA PHE A 294 -20.04 12.07 -4.45
C PHE A 294 -21.44 12.68 -4.24
N THR A 295 -22.13 12.24 -3.18
CA THR A 295 -23.35 12.86 -2.67
C THR A 295 -23.36 12.80 -1.15
N TYR A 296 -23.88 13.84 -0.50
CA TYR A 296 -24.12 13.89 0.94
C TYR A 296 -25.33 13.05 1.36
N HIS A 297 -26.28 12.86 0.44
CA HIS A 297 -27.56 12.21 0.68
C HIS A 297 -27.82 11.17 -0.42
N PRO A 298 -27.26 9.96 -0.30
CA PRO A 298 -27.53 8.90 -1.26
C PRO A 298 -29.03 8.59 -1.26
N ARG A 299 -29.65 8.55 -2.45
CA ARG A 299 -31.09 8.31 -2.63
C ARG A 299 -31.50 6.94 -2.07
N THR A 300 -32.78 6.80 -1.72
CA THR A 300 -33.38 5.51 -1.38
C THR A 300 -33.19 4.52 -2.53
N GLY A 301 -32.50 3.41 -2.28
CA GLY A 301 -32.22 2.37 -3.29
C GLY A 301 -30.83 1.72 -3.15
N TYR A 302 -29.87 2.44 -2.56
CA TYR A 302 -28.53 1.88 -2.29
C TYR A 302 -28.49 1.13 -0.96
N SER A 303 -28.55 -0.20 -1.01
CA SER A 303 -28.59 -1.03 0.21
C SER A 303 -27.23 -1.45 0.72
N ARG A 304 -26.22 -1.63 -0.15
CA ARG A 304 -24.89 -2.15 0.22
C ARG A 304 -23.78 -1.48 -0.57
N CYS A 305 -22.67 -1.23 0.10
CA CYS A 305 -21.46 -0.69 -0.48
C CYS A 305 -20.81 -1.69 -1.44
N GLY A 306 -20.44 -1.25 -2.65
CA GLY A 306 -19.76 -2.05 -3.67
C GLY A 306 -18.37 -2.56 -3.26
N VAL A 307 -17.80 -2.06 -2.16
CA VAL A 307 -16.43 -2.36 -1.70
C VAL A 307 -16.46 -3.22 -0.44
N CYS A 308 -16.98 -2.68 0.67
CA CYS A 308 -17.00 -3.37 1.96
C CYS A 308 -18.28 -4.18 2.18
N ARG A 309 -19.27 -4.05 1.29
CA ARG A 309 -20.53 -4.80 1.31
C ARG A 309 -21.41 -4.57 2.55
N GLN A 310 -21.08 -3.57 3.35
CA GLN A 310 -21.87 -3.10 4.48
C GLN A 310 -22.96 -2.12 4.02
N TYR A 311 -23.96 -1.92 4.88
CA TYR A 311 -25.07 -1.00 4.63
C TYR A 311 -24.58 0.45 4.40
N ILE A 312 -25.16 1.12 3.40
CA ILE A 312 -24.95 2.55 3.17
C ILE A 312 -26.10 3.30 3.82
N SER A 313 -25.76 4.19 4.75
CA SER A 313 -26.75 5.10 5.34
C SER A 313 -27.16 6.15 4.31
N GLN A 314 -28.47 6.33 4.12
CA GLN A 314 -29.03 7.44 3.32
C GLN A 314 -28.73 8.84 3.89
N TYR A 315 -28.25 8.90 5.14
CA TYR A 315 -27.96 10.13 5.87
C TYR A 315 -26.48 10.48 5.90
N LYS A 316 -25.62 9.72 5.21
CA LYS A 316 -24.17 9.92 5.21
C LYS A 316 -23.61 9.93 3.80
N GLY A 317 -22.52 10.68 3.62
CA GLY A 317 -21.86 10.83 2.33
C GLY A 317 -21.40 9.50 1.71
N ALA A 318 -21.65 9.36 0.41
CA ALA A 318 -21.28 8.19 -0.38
C ALA A 318 -20.95 8.60 -1.82
N TYR A 319 -20.21 7.74 -2.52
CA TYR A 319 -20.07 7.83 -3.97
C TYR A 319 -21.06 6.89 -4.64
N TYR A 320 -21.61 7.28 -5.79
CA TYR A 320 -22.55 6.48 -6.57
C TYR A 320 -22.25 6.58 -8.05
N CYS A 321 -22.59 5.54 -8.81
CA CYS A 321 -22.50 5.58 -10.26
C CYS A 321 -23.76 6.20 -10.87
N LEU A 322 -23.58 7.08 -11.86
CA LEU A 322 -24.69 7.65 -12.64
C LEU A 322 -25.19 6.70 -13.73
N VAL A 323 -24.33 5.77 -14.19
CA VAL A 323 -24.63 4.81 -15.27
C VAL A 323 -25.24 3.52 -14.70
N CYS A 324 -24.65 2.97 -13.65
CA CYS A 324 -25.08 1.72 -13.04
C CYS A 324 -26.09 1.96 -11.92
N PRO A 325 -27.38 1.64 -12.12
CA PRO A 325 -28.38 1.80 -11.08
C PRO A 325 -28.02 0.91 -9.88
N ASN A 326 -28.13 1.46 -8.66
CA ASN A 326 -27.84 0.80 -7.38
C ASN A 326 -26.36 0.53 -7.06
N TYR A 327 -25.39 1.02 -7.84
CA TYR A 327 -23.99 0.99 -7.42
C TYR A 327 -23.63 2.22 -6.58
N ALA A 328 -23.30 2.00 -5.31
CA ALA A 328 -22.75 3.00 -4.43
C ALA A 328 -21.69 2.42 -3.51
N VAL A 329 -20.80 3.28 -3.02
CA VAL A 329 -19.72 2.92 -2.11
C VAL A 329 -19.60 3.98 -1.03
N HIS A 330 -19.23 3.58 0.19
CA HIS A 330 -18.91 4.56 1.24
C HIS A 330 -17.78 5.48 0.78
N PHE A 331 -17.80 6.72 1.24
CA PHE A 331 -16.73 7.68 1.01
C PHE A 331 -15.33 7.10 1.31
N MET A 332 -15.15 6.51 2.49
CA MET A 332 -13.86 5.93 2.88
C MET A 332 -13.48 4.70 2.06
N CYS A 333 -14.48 3.95 1.58
CA CYS A 333 -14.24 2.78 0.73
C CYS A 333 -13.69 3.18 -0.63
N ALA A 334 -14.26 4.22 -1.27
CA ALA A 334 -13.75 4.74 -2.53
C ALA A 334 -12.30 5.22 -2.39
N ILE A 335 -12.04 6.02 -1.35
CA ILE A 335 -10.79 6.75 -1.19
C ILE A 335 -9.62 5.88 -0.67
N LYS A 336 -9.86 4.98 0.29
CA LYS A 336 -8.76 4.21 0.92
C LYS A 336 -8.56 2.80 0.39
N PHE A 337 -9.60 2.16 -0.14
CA PHE A 337 -9.62 0.70 -0.34
C PHE A 337 -9.99 0.27 -1.77
N SER A 338 -9.96 1.18 -2.74
CA SER A 338 -10.43 0.89 -4.09
C SER A 338 -9.45 1.29 -5.21
N GLY A 339 -8.18 1.53 -4.86
CA GLY A 339 -7.16 1.88 -5.85
C GLY A 339 -7.38 3.24 -6.53
N TRP A 340 -8.05 4.18 -5.86
CA TRP A 340 -8.21 5.56 -6.34
C TRP A 340 -6.83 6.21 -6.55
N ASP A 341 -6.70 6.97 -7.64
CA ASP A 341 -5.46 7.56 -8.13
C ASP A 341 -5.18 8.97 -7.60
N GLY A 342 -6.08 9.56 -6.83
CA GLY A 342 -5.91 10.92 -6.29
C GLY A 342 -6.55 12.02 -7.15
N ILE A 343 -7.16 11.69 -8.29
CA ILE A 343 -7.66 12.66 -9.28
C ILE A 343 -9.16 12.92 -9.10
N ASP A 344 -9.58 14.17 -9.31
CA ASP A 344 -10.98 14.58 -9.47
C ASP A 344 -11.35 14.59 -10.95
N TYR A 345 -12.26 13.71 -11.35
CA TYR A 345 -12.71 13.53 -12.73
C TYR A 345 -13.96 14.35 -13.08
N GLU A 346 -14.30 15.37 -12.27
CA GLU A 346 -15.45 16.25 -12.52
C GLU A 346 -15.32 16.87 -13.93
N GLY A 347 -16.34 16.69 -14.78
CA GLY A 347 -16.33 17.16 -16.16
C GLY A 347 -15.48 16.34 -17.15
N THR A 348 -14.82 15.28 -16.70
CA THR A 348 -14.05 14.36 -17.56
C THR A 348 -14.91 13.14 -17.93
N PRO A 349 -15.04 12.79 -19.22
CA PRO A 349 -15.75 11.58 -19.62
C PRO A 349 -15.01 10.31 -19.18
N ASP A 350 -15.74 9.20 -19.06
CA ASP A 350 -15.14 7.89 -18.77
C ASP A 350 -14.17 7.48 -19.90
N GLU A 351 -12.95 7.06 -19.55
CA GLU A 351 -12.01 6.49 -20.51
C GLU A 351 -12.43 5.05 -20.87
N ILE A 352 -12.67 4.78 -22.16
CA ILE A 352 -12.84 3.41 -22.65
C ILE A 352 -11.45 2.76 -22.71
N ILE A 353 -11.18 1.84 -21.81
CA ILE A 353 -9.94 1.04 -21.86
C ILE A 353 -10.15 -0.05 -22.90
N GLU A 354 -9.46 0.05 -24.03
CA GLU A 354 -9.40 -1.05 -25.00
C GLU A 354 -8.71 -2.26 -24.37
N ASP A 355 -9.43 -3.38 -24.32
CA ASP A 355 -8.86 -4.67 -23.92
C ASP A 355 -7.92 -5.14 -25.04
N VAL A 356 -6.63 -5.23 -24.70
CA VAL A 356 -5.62 -5.72 -25.64
C VAL A 356 -5.57 -7.23 -25.51
N SER A 357 -6.09 -7.91 -26.54
CA SER A 357 -6.03 -9.38 -26.63
C SER A 357 -4.58 -9.89 -26.54
N ALA A 358 -4.39 -11.01 -25.84
CA ALA A 358 -3.11 -11.72 -25.73
C ALA A 358 -2.71 -12.48 -27.01
N TYR A 359 -3.61 -12.61 -27.98
CA TYR A 359 -3.34 -13.29 -29.23
C TYR A 359 -4.12 -12.72 -30.42
N LYS A 360 -3.66 -13.06 -31.61
CA LYS A 360 -4.36 -12.84 -32.88
C LYS A 360 -4.84 -14.17 -33.42
N VAL A 361 -6.09 -14.22 -33.90
CA VAL A 361 -6.62 -15.39 -34.61
C VAL A 361 -6.05 -15.38 -36.03
N VAL A 362 -5.42 -16.49 -36.43
CA VAL A 362 -4.77 -16.64 -37.75
C VAL A 362 -5.37 -17.74 -38.62
N GLY A 363 -6.37 -18.44 -38.10
CA GLY A 363 -7.14 -19.45 -38.80
C GLY A 363 -8.14 -20.13 -37.88
N ASP A 364 -8.88 -21.11 -38.41
CA ASP A 364 -9.82 -21.90 -37.62
C ASP A 364 -9.09 -22.62 -36.49
N ASN A 365 -9.45 -22.30 -35.24
CA ASN A 365 -8.81 -22.84 -34.04
C ASN A 365 -7.30 -22.56 -33.93
N LEU A 366 -6.75 -21.61 -34.70
CA LEU A 366 -5.33 -21.27 -34.72
C LEU A 366 -5.08 -19.84 -34.23
N ILE A 367 -4.14 -19.68 -33.30
CA ILE A 367 -3.78 -18.39 -32.72
C ILE A 367 -2.27 -18.14 -32.77
N CYS A 368 -1.88 -16.87 -32.95
CA CYS A 368 -0.52 -16.40 -32.68
C CYS A 368 -0.54 -15.67 -31.33
N HIS A 369 0.08 -16.28 -30.32
CA HIS A 369 0.04 -15.79 -28.94
C HIS A 369 1.28 -14.97 -28.60
N PHE A 370 1.16 -13.90 -27.80
CA PHE A 370 2.26 -12.97 -27.51
C PHE A 370 3.51 -13.64 -26.88
N SER A 371 3.31 -14.77 -26.18
CA SER A 371 4.41 -15.53 -25.58
C SER A 371 5.04 -16.55 -26.52
N HIS A 372 4.44 -16.77 -27.70
CA HIS A 372 4.85 -17.77 -28.67
C HIS A 372 4.42 -17.33 -30.07
N GLU A 373 5.16 -16.38 -30.64
CA GLU A 373 4.81 -15.72 -31.90
C GLU A 373 5.32 -16.47 -33.14
N ILE A 374 6.29 -17.39 -32.97
CA ILE A 374 6.99 -18.06 -34.09
C ILE A 374 6.08 -19.10 -34.76
N HIS A 375 5.41 -19.95 -33.98
CA HIS A 375 4.52 -20.98 -34.50
C HIS A 375 3.08 -20.71 -34.04
N PRO A 376 2.06 -20.95 -34.89
CA PRO A 376 0.68 -20.85 -34.47
C PRO A 376 0.33 -21.98 -33.50
N LEU A 377 -0.49 -21.67 -32.50
CA LEU A 377 -1.03 -22.64 -31.56
C LEU A 377 -2.41 -23.10 -31.99
N LYS A 378 -2.65 -24.40 -31.92
CA LYS A 378 -3.92 -25.03 -32.31
C LYS A 378 -4.75 -25.41 -31.09
N LEU A 379 -6.04 -25.09 -31.10
CA LEU A 379 -6.98 -25.44 -30.04
C LEU A 379 -7.39 -26.91 -30.14
N HIS A 380 -7.22 -27.63 -29.05
CA HIS A 380 -7.78 -28.96 -28.83
C HIS A 380 -8.82 -28.86 -27.72
N LYS A 381 -10.10 -29.11 -28.06
CA LYS A 381 -11.21 -29.11 -27.11
C LYS A 381 -11.27 -30.44 -26.37
N GLU A 382 -11.57 -30.38 -25.07
CA GLU A 382 -11.76 -31.56 -24.20
C GLU A 382 -10.58 -32.55 -24.27
N TYR A 383 -9.37 -32.01 -24.25
CA TYR A 383 -8.15 -32.79 -24.43
C TYR A 383 -7.73 -33.43 -23.09
N ILE A 384 -7.76 -34.76 -23.00
CA ILE A 384 -7.33 -35.49 -21.80
C ILE A 384 -5.91 -36.02 -22.04
N ILE A 385 -4.97 -35.52 -21.24
CA ILE A 385 -3.59 -36.02 -21.20
C ILE A 385 -3.38 -36.69 -19.84
N HIS A 386 -3.01 -37.97 -19.84
CA HIS A 386 -2.61 -38.71 -18.63
C HIS A 386 -1.12 -38.51 -18.27
N ASP A 387 -0.41 -37.66 -19.01
CA ASP A 387 0.99 -37.30 -18.76
C ASP A 387 1.09 -36.07 -17.85
N ASP A 388 1.40 -36.29 -16.57
CA ASP A 388 1.61 -35.28 -15.53
C ASP A 388 2.90 -34.44 -15.72
N HIS A 389 3.77 -34.84 -16.67
CA HIS A 389 4.97 -34.09 -17.03
C HIS A 389 4.64 -32.90 -17.94
N LYS A 390 3.54 -32.95 -18.70
CA LYS A 390 3.14 -31.85 -19.58
C LYS A 390 2.36 -30.79 -18.82
N ARG A 391 2.89 -29.57 -18.85
CA ARG A 391 2.38 -28.44 -18.08
C ARG A 391 2.14 -27.24 -18.96
N CYS A 392 1.19 -26.42 -18.54
CA CYS A 392 0.91 -25.15 -19.19
C CYS A 392 2.06 -24.15 -18.93
N GLU A 393 2.58 -23.53 -19.98
CA GLU A 393 3.65 -22.51 -19.90
C GLU A 393 3.19 -21.24 -19.16
N GLY A 394 1.89 -20.97 -19.20
CA GLY A 394 1.26 -19.87 -18.46
C GLY A 394 1.20 -20.09 -16.96
N CYS A 395 0.41 -21.07 -16.49
CA CYS A 395 0.15 -21.28 -15.07
C CYS A 395 0.96 -22.41 -14.41
N ILE A 396 1.74 -23.19 -15.17
CA ILE A 396 2.59 -24.30 -14.71
C ILE A 396 1.82 -25.50 -14.14
N HIS A 397 0.49 -25.44 -14.10
CA HIS A 397 -0.32 -26.61 -13.76
C HIS A 397 -0.29 -27.67 -14.88
N PRO A 398 -0.42 -28.96 -14.50
CA PRO A 398 -0.60 -30.05 -15.47
C PRO A 398 -1.81 -29.82 -16.38
N LEU A 399 -1.73 -30.28 -17.63
CA LEU A 399 -2.73 -30.00 -18.68
C LEU A 399 -3.99 -30.87 -18.61
N GLY A 400 -4.09 -31.80 -17.67
CA GLY A 400 -4.99 -32.96 -17.77
C GLY A 400 -6.50 -32.71 -17.79
N PHE A 401 -7.00 -31.46 -17.78
CA PHE A 401 -8.42 -31.13 -17.93
C PHE A 401 -8.66 -29.89 -18.80
N GLY A 402 -9.67 -29.97 -19.67
CA GLY A 402 -10.22 -28.85 -20.42
C GLY A 402 -9.61 -28.66 -21.82
N SER A 403 -9.89 -27.51 -22.43
CA SER A 403 -9.33 -27.16 -23.74
C SER A 403 -7.92 -26.58 -23.60
N ILE A 404 -7.04 -26.95 -24.53
CA ILE A 404 -5.66 -26.48 -24.56
C ILE A 404 -5.26 -26.00 -25.95
N TYR A 405 -4.32 -25.06 -25.98
CA TYR A 405 -3.59 -24.65 -27.16
C TYR A 405 -2.25 -25.36 -27.22
N VAL A 406 -1.94 -25.98 -28.36
CA VAL A 406 -0.72 -26.78 -28.58
C VAL A 406 0.05 -26.24 -29.76
N CYS A 407 1.37 -26.09 -29.59
CA CYS A 407 2.30 -25.99 -30.71
C CYS A 407 2.74 -27.39 -31.11
N GLU A 408 2.31 -27.85 -32.30
CA GLU A 408 2.67 -29.17 -32.82
C GLU A 408 4.17 -29.29 -33.17
N GLU A 409 4.89 -28.16 -33.28
CA GLU A 409 6.31 -28.12 -33.68
C GLU A 409 7.30 -28.18 -32.51
N CYS A 410 6.99 -27.54 -31.36
CA CYS A 410 7.98 -27.36 -30.28
C CYS A 410 7.50 -27.78 -28.89
N GLY A 411 6.31 -28.40 -28.77
CA GLY A 411 5.80 -28.87 -27.48
C GLY A 411 5.46 -27.75 -26.50
N PHE A 412 5.04 -26.59 -27.01
CA PHE A 412 4.53 -25.48 -26.21
C PHE A 412 3.04 -25.67 -25.93
N PHE A 413 2.63 -25.58 -24.65
CA PHE A 413 1.26 -25.84 -24.23
C PHE A 413 0.69 -24.69 -23.40
N LEU A 414 -0.56 -24.32 -23.67
CA LEU A 414 -1.33 -23.38 -22.83
C LEU A 414 -2.72 -23.90 -22.57
N HIS A 415 -3.22 -23.75 -21.34
CA HIS A 415 -4.66 -23.81 -21.12
C HIS A 415 -5.36 -22.71 -21.91
N GLU A 416 -6.55 -22.98 -22.43
CA GLU A 416 -7.38 -21.96 -23.10
C GLU A 416 -7.58 -20.73 -22.20
N LYS A 417 -7.82 -20.94 -20.90
CA LYS A 417 -7.91 -19.84 -19.91
C LYS A 417 -6.62 -19.02 -19.80
N CYS A 418 -5.46 -19.65 -19.92
CA CYS A 418 -4.16 -18.97 -19.88
C CYS A 418 -3.88 -18.18 -21.16
N ALA A 419 -4.32 -18.68 -22.32
CA ALA A 419 -4.20 -17.96 -23.58
C ALA A 419 -5.10 -16.72 -23.64
N ASN A 420 -6.25 -16.74 -22.93
CA ASN A 420 -7.20 -15.63 -22.87
C ASN A 420 -6.95 -14.65 -21.71
N LEU A 421 -5.79 -14.71 -21.05
CA LEU A 421 -5.47 -13.76 -19.98
C LEU A 421 -5.34 -12.33 -20.54
N PRO A 422 -5.95 -11.31 -19.92
CA PRO A 422 -5.88 -9.94 -20.43
C PRO A 422 -4.44 -9.41 -20.33
N MET A 423 -3.98 -8.71 -21.39
CA MET A 423 -2.62 -8.15 -21.40
C MET A 423 -2.44 -7.02 -20.39
N LYS A 424 -3.50 -6.29 -20.09
CA LYS A 424 -3.52 -5.22 -19.08
C LYS A 424 -4.54 -5.57 -18.00
N LYS A 425 -4.15 -5.46 -16.74
CA LYS A 425 -5.06 -5.72 -15.61
C LYS A 425 -4.93 -4.64 -14.54
N LYS A 426 -6.08 -4.17 -14.04
CA LYS A 426 -6.18 -3.37 -12.82
C LYS A 426 -6.57 -4.31 -11.68
N PHE A 427 -5.84 -4.24 -10.57
CA PHE A 427 -6.22 -4.98 -9.37
C PHE A 427 -7.02 -4.09 -8.43
N VAL A 428 -7.99 -4.70 -7.77
CA VAL A 428 -9.01 -4.06 -6.93
C VAL A 428 -8.45 -3.09 -5.88
N PHE A 429 -7.29 -3.40 -5.30
CA PHE A 429 -6.66 -2.61 -4.22
C PHE A 429 -5.38 -1.91 -4.62
N ASP A 430 -4.97 -2.03 -5.88
CA ASP A 430 -3.68 -1.53 -6.31
C ASP A 430 -3.88 -0.47 -7.38
N TYR A 431 -3.37 0.73 -7.14
CA TYR A 431 -3.45 1.84 -8.09
C TYR A 431 -2.60 1.59 -9.34
N LEU A 432 -1.68 0.62 -9.29
CA LEU A 432 -0.77 0.31 -10.39
C LEU A 432 -1.51 -0.35 -11.56
N LYS A 433 -1.12 0.02 -12.79
CA LYS A 433 -1.51 -0.66 -14.02
C LYS A 433 -0.55 -1.82 -14.26
N TYR A 434 -1.06 -3.04 -14.32
CA TYR A 434 -0.24 -4.24 -14.52
C TYR A 434 -0.28 -4.73 -15.95
N THR A 435 0.86 -5.22 -16.43
CA THR A 435 0.98 -5.84 -17.75
C THR A 435 1.38 -7.31 -17.60
N LEU A 436 0.71 -8.19 -18.33
CA LEU A 436 1.04 -9.61 -18.40
C LEU A 436 2.39 -9.79 -19.12
N LYS A 437 3.25 -10.64 -18.55
CA LYS A 437 4.56 -10.96 -19.10
C LYS A 437 4.84 -12.45 -19.03
N ALA A 438 5.43 -12.96 -20.11
CA ALA A 438 5.99 -14.31 -20.21
C ALA A 438 7.52 -14.26 -20.06
N VAL A 439 8.00 -13.78 -18.91
CA VAL A 439 9.44 -13.66 -18.64
C VAL A 439 9.94 -14.94 -17.99
N ARG A 440 11.01 -15.52 -18.57
CA ARG A 440 11.75 -16.62 -17.97
C ARG A 440 12.44 -16.15 -16.69
N GLY A 441 11.84 -16.42 -15.54
CA GLY A 441 12.38 -16.04 -14.24
C GLY A 441 11.38 -16.32 -13.12
N VAL A 442 11.91 -16.62 -11.94
CA VAL A 442 11.11 -16.99 -10.77
C VAL A 442 10.93 -15.80 -9.84
N SER A 443 9.72 -15.60 -9.32
CA SER A 443 9.44 -14.55 -8.35
C SER A 443 8.30 -14.93 -7.39
N TYR A 444 8.32 -14.31 -6.21
CA TYR A 444 7.24 -14.45 -5.23
C TYR A 444 6.04 -13.59 -5.64
N CYS A 445 4.86 -14.19 -5.65
CA CYS A 445 3.63 -13.46 -5.86
C CYS A 445 3.34 -12.54 -4.65
N LYS A 446 3.12 -11.25 -4.89
CA LYS A 446 2.77 -10.25 -3.84
C LYS A 446 1.56 -10.66 -2.98
N PHE A 447 0.61 -11.41 -3.54
CA PHE A 447 -0.67 -11.70 -2.91
C PHE A 447 -0.69 -13.00 -2.10
N CYS A 448 -0.14 -14.09 -2.62
CA CYS A 448 -0.14 -15.38 -1.93
C CYS A 448 1.23 -15.80 -1.40
N ASN A 449 2.28 -15.02 -1.67
CA ASN A 449 3.67 -15.31 -1.31
C ASN A 449 4.20 -16.66 -1.81
N THR A 450 3.58 -17.22 -2.86
CA THR A 450 4.03 -18.45 -3.50
C THR A 450 5.06 -18.12 -4.57
N LEU A 451 6.11 -18.93 -4.64
CA LEU A 451 7.16 -18.82 -5.63
C LEU A 451 6.65 -19.36 -6.99
N SER A 452 6.70 -18.54 -8.05
CA SER A 452 6.13 -18.88 -9.35
C SER A 452 7.11 -18.63 -10.49
N GLY A 453 7.13 -19.53 -11.49
CA GLY A 453 7.98 -19.45 -12.68
C GLY A 453 7.24 -19.21 -13.99
N GLY A 454 5.91 -19.10 -13.93
CA GLY A 454 5.03 -18.98 -15.10
C GLY A 454 4.83 -17.54 -15.52
N PHE A 455 3.77 -17.29 -16.29
CA PHE A 455 3.35 -15.94 -16.62
C PHE A 455 3.03 -15.15 -15.35
N LYS A 456 3.24 -13.84 -15.41
CA LYS A 456 3.01 -12.94 -14.28
C LYS A 456 2.55 -11.56 -14.75
N TYR A 457 1.73 -10.92 -13.94
CA TYR A 457 1.40 -9.52 -14.04
C TYR A 457 2.47 -8.69 -13.33
N THR A 458 3.08 -7.76 -14.05
CA THR A 458 4.14 -6.90 -13.51
C THR A 458 3.73 -5.43 -13.56
N ALA A 459 4.04 -4.68 -12.50
CA ALA A 459 3.92 -3.23 -12.48
C ALA A 459 5.27 -2.59 -12.15
N GLN A 460 5.67 -1.63 -12.98
CA GLN A 460 6.92 -0.85 -12.83
C GLN A 460 8.20 -1.71 -12.65
N GLY A 461 8.16 -2.98 -13.08
CA GLY A 461 9.30 -3.92 -12.98
C GLY A 461 9.68 -4.34 -11.56
N ARG A 462 8.87 -4.04 -10.53
CA ARG A 462 9.20 -4.31 -9.12
C ARG A 462 8.19 -5.18 -8.37
N VAL A 463 6.97 -5.31 -8.89
CA VAL A 463 5.88 -6.04 -8.24
C VAL A 463 5.35 -7.09 -9.19
N ASP A 464 5.42 -8.35 -8.75
CA ASP A 464 4.95 -9.50 -9.52
C ASP A 464 3.73 -10.15 -8.86
N ILE A 465 2.70 -10.38 -9.66
CA ILE A 465 1.51 -11.15 -9.29
C ILE A 465 1.43 -12.32 -10.25
N ASP A 466 1.48 -13.55 -9.75
CA ASP A 466 1.35 -14.72 -10.62
C ASP A 466 -0.05 -14.79 -11.27
N VAL A 467 -0.18 -15.55 -12.35
CA VAL A 467 -1.48 -15.67 -13.05
C VAL A 467 -2.56 -16.35 -12.22
N HIS A 468 -2.22 -17.10 -11.17
CA HIS A 468 -3.20 -17.75 -10.31
C HIS A 468 -3.97 -16.73 -9.48
N CYS A 469 -3.26 -15.89 -8.74
CA CYS A 469 -3.87 -14.75 -8.05
C CYS A 469 -4.36 -13.70 -9.07
N GLY A 470 -3.63 -13.57 -10.16
CA GLY A 470 -3.93 -12.69 -11.28
C GLY A 470 -5.25 -12.99 -11.97
N SER A 471 -5.73 -14.23 -11.93
CA SER A 471 -6.99 -14.63 -12.58
C SER A 471 -8.20 -14.52 -11.66
N LEU A 472 -7.99 -14.33 -10.36
CA LEU A 472 -9.10 -14.11 -9.42
C LEU A 472 -9.85 -12.83 -9.80
N SER A 473 -11.17 -12.92 -9.75
CA SER A 473 -12.11 -11.83 -10.05
C SER A 473 -13.20 -11.83 -8.99
N GLU A 474 -13.87 -10.68 -8.81
CA GLU A 474 -15.03 -10.56 -7.95
C GLU A 474 -16.29 -10.32 -8.79
N PRO A 475 -17.43 -10.96 -8.47
CA PRO A 475 -17.63 -12.00 -7.45
C PRO A 475 -16.91 -13.32 -7.78
N PHE A 476 -16.29 -13.93 -6.76
CA PHE A 476 -15.64 -15.24 -6.89
C PHE A 476 -16.57 -16.34 -6.39
N VAL A 477 -16.93 -17.27 -7.26
CA VAL A 477 -17.73 -18.45 -6.92
C VAL A 477 -16.79 -19.65 -6.79
N HIS A 478 -16.90 -20.39 -5.68
CA HIS A 478 -16.06 -21.53 -5.39
C HIS A 478 -16.89 -22.66 -4.80
N ASP A 479 -16.66 -23.91 -5.23
CA ASP A 479 -17.49 -25.06 -4.81
C ASP A 479 -17.46 -25.31 -3.29
N GLY A 480 -16.37 -24.91 -2.63
CA GLY A 480 -16.23 -24.96 -1.18
C GLY A 480 -17.09 -23.94 -0.39
N HIS A 481 -17.79 -23.02 -1.03
CA HIS A 481 -18.69 -22.09 -0.35
C HIS A 481 -19.86 -21.63 -1.25
N ILE A 482 -21.10 -21.75 -0.74
CA ILE A 482 -22.32 -21.52 -1.54
C ILE A 482 -22.56 -20.07 -1.97
N HIS A 483 -21.96 -19.10 -1.28
CA HIS A 483 -22.12 -17.68 -1.58
C HIS A 483 -20.91 -17.13 -2.34
N PRO A 484 -21.10 -16.11 -3.19
CA PRO A 484 -19.99 -15.41 -3.79
C PRO A 484 -19.07 -14.79 -2.74
N LEU A 485 -17.76 -14.87 -3.01
CA LEU A 485 -16.72 -14.26 -2.20
C LEU A 485 -16.21 -12.99 -2.88
N TYR A 486 -15.84 -12.00 -2.07
CA TYR A 486 -15.33 -10.71 -2.52
C TYR A 486 -13.95 -10.46 -1.92
N ILE A 487 -13.08 -9.78 -2.68
CA ILE A 487 -11.75 -9.52 -2.17
C ILE A 487 -11.84 -8.42 -1.09
N GLN A 488 -11.34 -8.69 0.11
CA GLN A 488 -11.31 -7.76 1.25
C GLN A 488 -9.93 -7.78 1.92
N VAL A 489 -9.55 -6.67 2.55
CA VAL A 489 -8.37 -6.61 3.42
C VAL A 489 -8.83 -6.93 4.84
N VAL A 490 -8.41 -8.08 5.35
CA VAL A 490 -8.89 -8.60 6.63
C VAL A 490 -7.77 -9.25 7.43
N GLN A 491 -7.99 -9.31 8.74
CA GLN A 491 -7.28 -10.23 9.62
C GLN A 491 -8.25 -11.34 10.00
N ALA A 492 -8.04 -12.53 9.45
CA ALA A 492 -8.98 -13.64 9.56
C ALA A 492 -8.23 -14.98 9.52
N ILE A 493 -8.96 -16.07 9.76
CA ILE A 493 -8.48 -17.43 9.56
C ILE A 493 -9.03 -17.93 8.22
N CYS A 494 -8.17 -18.56 7.42
CA CYS A 494 -8.57 -19.17 6.16
C CYS A 494 -9.43 -20.42 6.42
N GLY A 495 -10.67 -20.46 5.92
CA GLY A 495 -11.53 -21.63 5.99
C GLY A 495 -11.06 -22.82 5.15
N GLY A 496 -10.03 -22.64 4.31
CA GLY A 496 -9.43 -23.72 3.53
C GLY A 496 -8.19 -24.34 4.17
N CYS A 497 -7.24 -23.53 4.64
CA CYS A 497 -5.97 -24.03 5.19
C CYS A 497 -5.78 -23.77 6.69
N ASN A 498 -6.74 -23.14 7.35
CA ASN A 498 -6.70 -22.75 8.76
C ASN A 498 -5.53 -21.82 9.16
N ASN A 499 -4.80 -21.29 8.17
CA ASN A 499 -3.73 -20.31 8.41
C ASN A 499 -4.31 -18.92 8.66
N LYS A 500 -3.62 -18.13 9.48
CA LYS A 500 -3.92 -16.71 9.67
C LYS A 500 -3.62 -15.94 8.39
N ILE A 501 -4.54 -15.07 8.01
CA ILE A 501 -4.41 -14.16 6.88
C ILE A 501 -4.16 -12.76 7.42
N TYR A 502 -3.12 -12.12 6.90
CA TYR A 502 -2.80 -10.71 7.14
C TYR A 502 -2.77 -10.00 5.78
N GLY A 503 -3.91 -9.46 5.34
CA GLY A 503 -4.01 -8.75 4.06
C GLY A 503 -5.21 -9.16 3.22
N CYS A 504 -4.99 -9.32 1.91
CA CYS A 504 -6.06 -9.60 0.94
C CYS A 504 -6.56 -11.04 1.03
N ALA A 505 -7.88 -11.21 1.13
CA ALA A 505 -8.57 -12.49 1.17
C ALA A 505 -9.91 -12.43 0.44
N MET A 506 -10.45 -13.59 0.08
CA MET A 506 -11.81 -13.76 -0.45
C MET A 506 -12.78 -13.97 0.72
N ARG A 507 -13.69 -13.02 0.97
CA ARG A 507 -14.63 -13.07 2.11
C ARG A 507 -16.08 -13.15 1.65
N CYS A 508 -16.87 -13.94 2.36
CA CYS A 508 -18.32 -14.00 2.21
C CYS A 508 -19.00 -12.88 3.00
N ASP A 509 -20.05 -12.29 2.42
CA ASP A 509 -20.85 -11.25 3.08
C ASP A 509 -21.98 -11.82 3.97
N ASN A 510 -22.34 -13.08 3.76
CA ASN A 510 -23.47 -13.74 4.41
C ASN A 510 -23.04 -14.63 5.58
N HIS A 511 -21.80 -15.14 5.54
CA HIS A 511 -21.25 -16.04 6.54
C HIS A 511 -19.86 -15.56 6.96
N ASP A 512 -19.45 -15.91 8.18
CA ASP A 512 -18.07 -15.69 8.62
C ASP A 512 -17.14 -16.73 7.99
N PHE A 513 -16.95 -16.61 6.68
CA PHE A 513 -16.09 -17.48 5.88
C PHE A 513 -15.12 -16.62 5.08
N THR A 514 -13.84 -16.92 5.21
CA THR A 514 -12.75 -16.20 4.52
C THR A 514 -11.77 -17.21 3.94
N LEU A 515 -11.32 -16.98 2.71
CA LEU A 515 -10.40 -17.84 1.98
C LEU A 515 -9.16 -17.06 1.55
N CYS A 516 -7.97 -17.57 1.85
CA CYS A 516 -6.73 -16.95 1.37
C CYS A 516 -6.61 -17.12 -0.15
N LEU A 517 -5.88 -16.21 -0.81
CA LEU A 517 -5.77 -16.21 -2.27
C LEU A 517 -5.03 -17.45 -2.84
N TYR A 518 -4.20 -18.10 -2.02
CA TYR A 518 -3.64 -19.41 -2.37
C TYR A 518 -4.72 -20.48 -2.45
N CYS A 519 -5.54 -20.64 -1.40
CA CYS A 519 -6.63 -21.63 -1.40
C CYS A 519 -7.68 -21.33 -2.46
N ALA A 520 -7.99 -20.06 -2.72
CA ALA A 520 -8.89 -19.64 -3.80
C ALA A 520 -8.38 -20.01 -5.20
N SER A 521 -7.07 -20.24 -5.37
CA SER A 521 -6.47 -20.62 -6.65
C SER A 521 -6.10 -22.10 -6.74
N LEU A 522 -6.54 -22.93 -5.80
CA LEU A 522 -6.33 -24.37 -5.88
C LEU A 522 -7.16 -24.97 -7.02
N PRO A 523 -6.60 -25.91 -7.80
CA PRO A 523 -7.36 -26.60 -8.82
C PRO A 523 -8.42 -27.51 -8.17
N GLY A 524 -9.67 -27.47 -8.66
CA GLY A 524 -10.73 -28.33 -8.14
C GLY A 524 -10.51 -29.82 -8.40
N LYS A 525 -9.79 -30.16 -9.48
CA LYS A 525 -9.41 -31.53 -9.85
C LYS A 525 -7.96 -31.61 -10.32
N ILE A 526 -7.27 -32.71 -9.99
CA ILE A 526 -5.88 -32.93 -10.39
C ILE A 526 -5.60 -34.43 -10.60
N TRP A 527 -4.76 -34.75 -11.59
CA TRP A 527 -4.23 -36.10 -11.77
C TRP A 527 -3.02 -36.32 -10.87
N HIS A 528 -2.93 -37.52 -10.28
CA HIS A 528 -1.82 -37.89 -9.41
C HIS A 528 -1.11 -39.12 -9.97
N LYS A 529 0.23 -39.10 -9.92
CA LYS A 529 1.16 -40.09 -10.48
C LYS A 529 0.93 -41.57 -10.13
N ASN A 530 0.08 -41.87 -9.15
CA ASN A 530 -0.23 -43.24 -8.71
C ASN A 530 -1.65 -43.69 -9.10
N ASP A 531 -2.48 -42.81 -9.67
CA ASP A 531 -3.87 -43.06 -10.03
C ASP A 531 -4.12 -42.62 -11.48
N ASP A 532 -3.84 -43.51 -12.44
CA ASP A 532 -4.06 -43.25 -13.87
C ASP A 532 -5.54 -43.36 -14.27
N ALA A 533 -6.39 -43.92 -13.39
CA ALA A 533 -7.79 -44.21 -13.67
C ALA A 533 -8.76 -43.13 -13.16
N HIS A 534 -8.50 -42.52 -12.00
CA HIS A 534 -9.44 -41.59 -11.35
C HIS A 534 -8.74 -40.31 -10.87
N PRO A 535 -9.27 -39.12 -11.19
CA PRO A 535 -8.67 -37.87 -10.75
C PRO A 535 -9.04 -37.55 -9.30
N LEU A 536 -8.12 -36.91 -8.59
CA LEU A 536 -8.37 -36.38 -7.26
C LEU A 536 -9.25 -35.13 -7.35
N SER A 537 -10.21 -35.02 -6.47
CA SER A 537 -11.08 -33.83 -6.30
C SER A 537 -10.75 -33.12 -4.98
N LEU A 538 -10.80 -31.79 -5.00
CA LEU A 538 -10.58 -30.97 -3.80
C LEU A 538 -11.79 -31.07 -2.87
N CYS A 539 -11.62 -31.71 -1.72
CA CYS A 539 -12.61 -31.75 -0.65
C CYS A 539 -12.52 -30.47 0.19
N CYS A 540 -13.62 -29.72 0.23
CA CYS A 540 -13.71 -28.42 0.91
C CYS A 540 -14.33 -28.50 2.31
N GLY A 541 -14.32 -29.69 2.92
CA GLY A 541 -14.78 -29.96 4.28
C GLY A 541 -15.88 -31.02 4.34
N GLU A 542 -15.70 -31.99 5.24
CA GLU A 542 -16.72 -32.96 5.63
C GLU A 542 -16.92 -32.87 7.15
N LYS A 543 -18.17 -32.69 7.61
CA LYS A 543 -18.51 -32.81 9.03
C LYS A 543 -18.59 -34.28 9.43
N ALA A 544 -17.51 -35.03 9.22
CA ALA A 544 -17.42 -36.42 9.60
C ALA A 544 -16.59 -36.54 10.88
N SER A 545 -17.06 -37.33 11.84
CA SER A 545 -16.31 -37.75 13.04
C SER A 545 -15.26 -38.83 12.74
N ILE A 546 -14.88 -38.99 11.46
CA ILE A 546 -13.98 -40.03 10.95
C ILE A 546 -12.59 -39.41 10.79
N LYS A 547 -11.57 -40.14 11.24
CA LYS A 547 -10.16 -39.77 11.05
C LYS A 547 -9.71 -40.20 9.66
N TYR A 548 -9.26 -39.27 8.84
CA TYR A 548 -8.63 -39.56 7.54
C TYR A 548 -7.10 -39.59 7.68
N TRP A 549 -6.44 -40.35 6.80
CA TRP A 549 -4.97 -40.50 6.78
C TRP A 549 -4.43 -40.27 5.38
N CYS A 550 -3.36 -39.48 5.28
CA CYS A 550 -2.80 -39.10 3.99
C CYS A 550 -1.98 -40.26 3.42
N ASP A 551 -2.37 -40.83 2.28
CA ASP A 551 -1.69 -41.98 1.67
C ASP A 551 -0.24 -41.68 1.24
N ILE A 552 0.10 -40.40 1.02
CA ILE A 552 1.48 -40.00 0.73
C ILE A 552 2.31 -39.97 2.01
N CYS A 553 1.81 -39.31 3.07
CA CYS A 553 2.63 -38.95 4.22
C CYS A 553 2.42 -39.82 5.45
N GLU A 554 1.39 -40.65 5.44
CA GLU A 554 0.89 -41.47 6.54
C GLU A 554 0.59 -40.63 7.80
N GLY A 555 0.26 -39.35 7.60
CA GLY A 555 -0.13 -38.42 8.65
C GLY A 555 -1.64 -38.23 8.68
N GLU A 556 -2.18 -37.98 9.87
CA GLU A 556 -3.59 -37.66 10.08
C GLU A 556 -3.98 -36.39 9.30
N LEU A 557 -5.13 -36.40 8.63
CA LEU A 557 -5.74 -35.19 8.08
C LEU A 557 -6.67 -34.56 9.10
N ASP A 558 -6.61 -33.23 9.20
CA ASP A 558 -7.66 -32.45 9.86
C ASP A 558 -8.83 -32.29 8.88
N PRO A 559 -10.03 -32.83 9.17
CA PRO A 559 -11.19 -32.71 8.28
C PRO A 559 -11.68 -31.26 8.11
N ASN A 560 -11.21 -30.33 8.94
CA ASN A 560 -11.49 -28.90 8.81
C ASN A 560 -10.54 -28.16 7.86
N VAL A 561 -9.51 -28.83 7.35
CA VAL A 561 -8.54 -28.29 6.37
C VAL A 561 -8.80 -28.98 5.03
N TRP A 562 -8.81 -28.23 3.94
CA TRP A 562 -9.01 -28.77 2.60
C TRP A 562 -7.93 -29.79 2.23
N PHE A 563 -8.38 -30.90 1.62
CA PHE A 563 -7.55 -32.00 1.18
C PHE A 563 -8.06 -32.55 -0.16
N TYR A 564 -7.23 -33.31 -0.86
CA TYR A 564 -7.63 -33.97 -2.11
C TYR A 564 -8.10 -35.39 -1.81
N THR A 565 -9.15 -35.84 -2.49
CA THR A 565 -9.63 -37.21 -2.37
C THR A 565 -10.12 -37.77 -3.70
N CYS A 566 -9.98 -39.07 -3.88
CA CYS A 566 -10.66 -39.82 -4.91
C CYS A 566 -11.72 -40.69 -4.22
N TYR A 567 -13.01 -40.40 -4.48
CA TYR A 567 -14.11 -41.15 -3.88
C TYR A 567 -14.19 -42.59 -4.39
N ASP A 568 -13.75 -42.84 -5.63
CA ASP A 568 -13.75 -44.18 -6.23
C ASP A 568 -12.63 -45.06 -5.67
N CYS A 569 -11.43 -44.50 -5.46
CA CYS A 569 -10.28 -45.22 -4.92
C CYS A 569 -10.20 -45.19 -3.38
N GLY A 570 -10.94 -44.29 -2.71
CA GLY A 570 -10.84 -44.05 -1.27
C GLY A 570 -9.55 -43.33 -0.82
N VAL A 571 -8.74 -42.84 -1.77
CA VAL A 571 -7.47 -42.15 -1.50
C VAL A 571 -7.74 -40.76 -0.91
N THR A 572 -7.00 -40.38 0.13
CA THR A 572 -7.05 -39.03 0.72
C THR A 572 -5.64 -38.47 0.90
N LEU A 573 -5.43 -37.22 0.49
CA LEU A 573 -4.09 -36.61 0.42
C LEU A 573 -4.12 -35.16 0.90
N HIS A 574 -3.17 -34.77 1.75
CA HIS A 574 -2.99 -33.35 2.09
C HIS A 574 -2.73 -32.52 0.83
N THR A 575 -3.33 -31.33 0.75
CA THR A 575 -3.07 -30.36 -0.34
C THR A 575 -1.58 -30.08 -0.52
N TYR A 576 -0.84 -29.95 0.58
CA TYR A 576 0.62 -29.77 0.57
C TYR A 576 1.38 -30.98 0.02
N CYS A 577 0.92 -32.21 0.27
CA CYS A 577 1.58 -33.41 -0.27
C CYS A 577 1.42 -33.53 -1.78
N VAL A 578 0.27 -33.12 -2.33
CA VAL A 578 0.01 -33.14 -3.76
C VAL A 578 0.80 -32.05 -4.49
N LEU A 579 0.72 -30.81 -4.01
CA LEU A 579 1.26 -29.64 -4.71
C LEU A 579 2.65 -29.25 -4.21
N GLY A 580 2.83 -29.10 -2.90
CA GLY A 580 4.03 -28.52 -2.30
C GLY A 580 4.29 -27.06 -2.69
N ASP A 581 5.30 -26.46 -2.06
CA ASP A 581 5.63 -25.03 -2.23
C ASP A 581 6.14 -24.68 -3.64
N PHE A 582 6.70 -25.67 -4.35
CA PHE A 582 7.33 -25.49 -5.66
C PHE A 582 6.44 -25.93 -6.83
N SER A 583 5.16 -26.23 -6.59
CA SER A 583 4.19 -26.64 -7.63
C SER A 583 4.03 -25.65 -8.79
N ARG A 584 4.34 -24.37 -8.56
CA ARG A 584 4.26 -23.28 -9.55
C ARG A 584 5.61 -23.01 -10.24
N LEU A 585 6.56 -23.95 -10.19
CA LEU A 585 7.86 -23.89 -10.88
C LEU A 585 7.94 -24.93 -11.98
N MET A 586 8.56 -24.56 -13.11
CA MET A 586 8.63 -25.45 -14.26
C MET A 586 9.78 -26.46 -14.09
N PRO A 587 9.55 -27.78 -14.21
CA PRO A 587 10.63 -28.75 -14.22
C PRO A 587 11.69 -28.42 -15.29
N GLY A 588 12.97 -28.59 -14.96
CA GLY A 588 14.11 -28.22 -15.80
C GLY A 588 14.46 -26.72 -15.78
N GLN A 589 13.67 -25.87 -15.12
CA GLN A 589 13.98 -24.46 -14.97
C GLN A 589 15.19 -24.25 -14.04
N LEU A 590 16.12 -23.39 -14.46
CA LEU A 590 17.24 -22.94 -13.64
C LEU A 590 16.90 -21.64 -12.91
N ILE A 591 17.24 -21.59 -11.62
CA ILE A 591 17.03 -20.46 -10.71
C ILE A 591 18.41 -19.99 -10.24
N TYR A 592 18.69 -18.71 -10.47
CA TYR A 592 19.94 -18.07 -10.08
C TYR A 592 19.70 -17.20 -8.85
N SER A 593 20.32 -17.51 -7.73
CA SER A 593 20.20 -16.73 -6.49
C SER A 593 21.50 -16.75 -5.69
N MET A 594 21.99 -15.58 -5.28
CA MET A 594 23.17 -15.44 -4.40
C MET A 594 24.40 -16.27 -4.84
N GLY A 595 24.64 -16.41 -6.16
CA GLY A 595 25.75 -17.20 -6.71
C GLY A 595 25.54 -18.72 -6.76
N ILE A 596 24.36 -19.19 -6.33
CA ILE A 596 23.90 -20.58 -6.40
C ILE A 596 22.99 -20.75 -7.62
N ILE A 597 23.10 -21.92 -8.26
CA ILE A 597 22.25 -22.33 -9.38
C ILE A 597 21.44 -23.52 -8.92
N LEU A 598 20.13 -23.34 -8.81
CA LEU A 598 19.18 -24.38 -8.43
C LEU A 598 18.39 -24.81 -9.67
N GLU A 599 18.20 -26.11 -9.84
CA GLU A 599 17.34 -26.68 -10.88
C GLU A 599 16.06 -27.20 -10.26
N VAL A 600 14.93 -26.92 -10.91
CA VAL A 600 13.63 -27.47 -10.55
C VAL A 600 13.53 -28.89 -11.08
N VAL A 601 13.36 -29.86 -10.18
CA VAL A 601 13.32 -31.29 -10.52
C VAL A 601 12.04 -31.95 -10.01
N LEU A 602 11.57 -32.97 -10.73
CA LEU A 602 10.46 -33.81 -10.29
C LEU A 602 10.95 -34.84 -9.28
N ASN A 603 10.16 -35.11 -8.25
CA ASN A 603 10.41 -36.16 -7.27
C ASN A 603 9.69 -37.46 -7.70
N ASN A 604 10.17 -38.03 -8.82
CA ASN A 604 9.65 -39.25 -9.44
C ASN A 604 10.60 -40.46 -9.28
N HIS A 605 11.61 -40.35 -8.41
CA HIS A 605 12.52 -41.45 -8.13
C HIS A 605 11.82 -42.57 -7.32
N ASN A 606 12.20 -43.83 -7.58
CA ASN A 606 11.72 -45.01 -6.86
C ASN A 606 11.94 -44.94 -5.33
N THR A 607 12.90 -44.13 -4.89
CA THR A 607 13.08 -43.79 -3.48
C THR A 607 12.89 -42.30 -3.29
N ARG A 608 12.12 -41.92 -2.27
CA ARG A 608 11.89 -40.51 -1.91
C ARG A 608 13.23 -39.82 -1.63
N LEU A 609 13.48 -38.72 -2.35
CA LEU A 609 14.70 -37.92 -2.22
C LEU A 609 14.82 -37.32 -0.82
N LEU A 610 16.03 -37.27 -0.26
CA LEU A 610 16.30 -36.70 1.05
C LEU A 610 16.54 -35.18 0.93
N CYS A 611 15.82 -34.37 1.71
CA CYS A 611 16.12 -32.94 1.77
C CYS A 611 17.39 -32.69 2.60
N SER A 612 18.30 -31.86 2.11
CA SER A 612 19.56 -31.53 2.78
C SER A 612 19.37 -30.66 4.04
N GLN A 613 18.22 -29.99 4.19
CA GLN A 613 17.99 -29.00 5.25
C GLN A 613 17.15 -29.52 6.41
N CYS A 614 16.10 -30.29 6.13
CA CYS A 614 15.26 -30.88 7.17
C CYS A 614 15.54 -32.37 7.38
N HIS A 615 16.42 -32.97 6.57
CA HIS A 615 16.77 -34.39 6.59
C HIS A 615 15.56 -35.34 6.50
N CYS A 616 14.42 -34.85 6.02
CA CYS A 616 13.23 -35.64 5.77
C CYS A 616 13.24 -36.16 4.33
N ARG A 617 12.75 -37.38 4.15
CA ARG A 617 12.43 -37.90 2.81
C ARG A 617 11.27 -37.09 2.25
N SER A 618 11.52 -36.36 1.17
CA SER A 618 10.59 -35.45 0.55
C SER A 618 9.39 -36.20 -0.02
N LYS A 619 8.21 -35.68 0.31
CA LYS A 619 6.90 -36.25 -0.03
C LYS A 619 6.18 -35.41 -1.10
N VAL A 620 6.76 -34.29 -1.51
CA VAL A 620 6.21 -33.35 -2.51
C VAL A 620 6.62 -33.75 -3.93
N SER A 621 5.85 -33.34 -4.92
CA SER A 621 6.05 -33.68 -6.35
C SER A 621 7.19 -32.91 -7.03
N VAL A 622 7.49 -31.68 -6.58
CA VAL A 622 8.52 -30.80 -7.15
C VAL A 622 9.52 -30.39 -6.07
N MET A 623 10.81 -30.43 -6.42
CA MET A 623 11.93 -30.07 -5.53
C MET A 623 12.94 -29.18 -6.25
N LEU A 624 13.86 -28.58 -5.48
CA LEU A 624 15.02 -27.89 -6.04
C LEU A 624 16.28 -28.73 -5.81
N ARG A 625 17.15 -28.78 -6.81
CA ARG A 625 18.47 -29.43 -6.76
C ARG A 625 19.57 -28.40 -6.93
N ASP A 626 20.59 -28.40 -6.07
CA ASP A 626 21.79 -27.60 -6.30
C ASP A 626 22.60 -28.20 -7.46
N CYS A 627 22.88 -27.40 -8.50
CA CYS A 627 23.63 -27.84 -9.68
C CYS A 627 25.13 -28.03 -9.40
N LYS A 628 25.68 -27.36 -8.38
CA LYS A 628 27.11 -27.39 -8.05
C LYS A 628 27.46 -28.49 -7.05
N LYS A 629 26.47 -28.98 -6.31
CA LYS A 629 26.69 -29.97 -5.24
C LYS A 629 25.91 -31.25 -5.51
N TYR A 630 26.62 -32.36 -5.40
CA TYR A 630 26.04 -33.66 -5.67
C TYR A 630 25.00 -34.04 -4.59
N ASN A 631 23.79 -34.41 -5.01
CA ASN A 631 22.69 -34.87 -4.15
C ASN A 631 22.18 -33.87 -3.09
N GLU A 632 22.37 -32.56 -3.27
CA GLU A 632 21.71 -31.57 -2.41
C GLU A 632 20.33 -31.18 -2.96
N TYR A 633 19.27 -31.58 -2.24
CA TYR A 633 17.89 -31.30 -2.59
C TYR A 633 17.15 -30.48 -1.52
N ILE A 634 16.24 -29.62 -1.95
CA ILE A 634 15.45 -28.72 -1.10
C ILE A 634 13.96 -29.01 -1.35
N CYS A 635 13.20 -29.25 -0.28
CA CYS A 635 11.80 -29.72 -0.38
C CYS A 635 10.72 -28.65 -0.15
N SER A 636 11.06 -27.47 0.37
CA SER A 636 10.09 -26.43 0.74
C SER A 636 10.72 -25.04 0.72
N GLY A 637 9.89 -24.01 0.71
CA GLY A 637 10.31 -22.61 0.83
C GLY A 637 11.05 -22.35 2.16
N SER A 638 10.57 -22.94 3.27
CA SER A 638 11.25 -22.89 4.57
C SER A 638 12.68 -23.45 4.50
N CYS A 639 12.86 -24.61 3.86
CA CYS A 639 14.18 -25.19 3.66
C CYS A 639 15.04 -24.33 2.74
N LEU A 640 14.46 -23.72 1.71
CA LEU A 640 15.17 -22.79 0.83
C LEU A 640 15.68 -21.56 1.59
N SER A 641 14.86 -20.96 2.46
CA SER A 641 15.28 -19.82 3.29
C SER A 641 16.45 -20.17 4.22
N ARG A 642 16.42 -21.36 4.87
CA ARG A 642 17.53 -21.85 5.69
C ARG A 642 18.79 -22.08 4.87
N PHE A 643 18.64 -22.70 3.70
CA PHE A 643 19.74 -22.96 2.78
C PHE A 643 20.43 -21.67 2.29
N LEU A 644 19.66 -20.61 2.04
CA LEU A 644 20.16 -19.29 1.62
C LEU A 644 20.63 -18.40 2.78
N GLY A 645 20.59 -18.87 4.03
CA GLY A 645 21.04 -18.09 5.19
C GLY A 645 20.16 -16.88 5.53
N SER A 646 18.89 -16.88 5.12
CA SER A 646 17.93 -15.81 5.40
C SER A 646 17.24 -16.04 6.75
N PRO A 647 17.11 -15.06 7.65
CA PRO A 647 16.32 -15.23 8.87
C PRO A 647 14.85 -15.49 8.49
N SER A 648 14.25 -16.52 9.08
CA SER A 648 12.82 -16.83 8.92
C SER A 648 11.98 -15.69 9.48
N SER A 649 11.20 -15.04 8.61
CA SER A 649 10.19 -14.02 8.95
C SER A 649 8.97 -14.62 9.63
#